data_AF-B0T645-F1
#
_entry.id   AF-B0T645-F1
#
_cell.length_a   1.000
_cell.length_b   1.000
_cell.length_c   1.000
_cell.angle_alpha   90.00
_cell.angle_beta   90.00
_cell.angle_gamma   90.00
#
_symmetry.space_group_name_H-M   'P 1'
#
loop_
_entity.id
_entity.type
_entity.pdbx_description
1 polymer ?
#
loop_
_entity_poly.entity_id
_entity_poly.type
_entity_poly.pdbx_seq_one_letter_code
_entity_poly.pdbx_strand_id
1 'polypeptide(L)'
;MIVEFVGRNLRVRWSENPLNAGIGVRGYQLEFDGTDGTITHFVDASKFQSEIGGVRNYADTLLFEDLLSVGVTRSVVVRLKSQSSSGKFSAPVTITAQNPAPELSAPTITPSFSGFDVRITAPNARDLAGYIIAVGTSSSFAHTNPVNWVHNGPDTSVVVALPDTTIRYVRVAAYDVFGTDALIWTTAQSVMKMTSDLSEIVSGVDELHDQVAVLNADAIINAQLLVDAAEQNIKTQLNLDDQVDYWIDLGHLEGIPIGSIVEETRTKTDELVEVQNRYLVKTADGLGVSIDLTKVMVGPTESLSQRLNTIAADTGADVSAAIEDLNQALTTKINAEATARQTLQTDFEGNLASAVSTTKAYSDNKLTTTLNSYATLSLVNGNKSAADSSISTLTTNLSAEVTARIQLATTVGNNKSSADSSISTLTTNLAAEVTARTNLATTVGTNKSNADAQLLVLTTAKDAQASQLSTLQTTVAGHTATIATNDTAFTTEKAAQATRNSVIDAKFNGTTSSTIYTAAQAAATQASAVATTLNQMGVTIGQGSAWAIDSNKVSVSATESLATRLTSINSEMGTKATPSYVSAQISTAISTATGPGSSIATSLSNLSSTVGGQTASITTLQQVQNGNSALYGWSLNSGGIAVGMKALNNGSAGTNAIIFSTDNFYVNTPGGNLPLLAISNGRMVFTGNVDINGNLIVSGSITTNGIAIGAVSSTVATSGNYNGGFGNSGNTAQVATLTLVSTGKPILISGMYSGMLVSGPSWINATGIITRNGTTILESAAYAPRSGRYTLPFQIVDNPGPGTWTYNIHDTVGTGGYNAFYFYALSATELKV
;
A
#
# COMPACT_ATOMS: atom_id res chain seq x y z
N MET A 1 -85.51 -25.23 -15.89
CA MET A 1 -84.94 -25.99 -14.76
C MET A 1 -83.48 -26.25 -15.08
N ILE A 2 -82.59 -26.00 -14.14
CA ILE A 2 -81.15 -26.25 -14.21
C ILE A 2 -80.84 -27.19 -13.05
N VAL A 3 -80.11 -28.28 -13.30
CA VAL A 3 -79.68 -29.20 -12.26
C VAL A 3 -78.16 -29.23 -12.22
N GLU A 4 -77.60 -29.02 -11.04
CA GLU A 4 -76.16 -29.09 -10.79
C GLU A 4 -75.92 -30.25 -9.83
N PHE A 5 -75.27 -31.29 -10.34
CA PHE A 5 -74.87 -32.44 -9.53
C PHE A 5 -73.34 -32.52 -9.54
N VAL A 6 -72.73 -31.72 -8.68
CA VAL A 6 -71.28 -31.63 -8.50
C VAL A 6 -70.96 -31.63 -7.02
N GLY A 7 -70.06 -32.50 -6.58
CA GLY A 7 -69.83 -32.70 -5.16
C GLY A 7 -70.90 -33.60 -4.51
N ARG A 8 -71.08 -33.46 -3.20
CA ARG A 8 -71.92 -34.38 -2.41
C ARG A 8 -73.44 -34.17 -2.58
N ASN A 9 -73.87 -33.00 -3.03
CA ASN A 9 -75.29 -32.62 -3.06
C ASN A 9 -75.75 -32.35 -4.49
N LEU A 10 -77.04 -32.57 -4.73
CA LEU A 10 -77.69 -32.17 -5.98
C LEU A 10 -78.49 -30.90 -5.77
N ARG A 11 -78.24 -29.88 -6.58
CA ARG A 11 -78.96 -28.61 -6.52
C ARG A 11 -79.83 -28.44 -7.75
N VAL A 12 -81.11 -28.18 -7.55
CA VAL A 12 -82.07 -27.84 -8.61
C VAL A 12 -82.41 -26.37 -8.52
N ARG A 13 -82.35 -25.67 -9.65
CA ARG A 13 -82.77 -24.27 -9.78
C ARG A 13 -83.80 -24.15 -10.89
N TRP A 14 -84.86 -23.38 -10.68
CA TRP A 14 -85.84 -23.14 -11.74
C TRP A 14 -86.49 -21.77 -11.59
N SER A 15 -86.93 -21.25 -12.73
CA SER A 15 -87.74 -20.05 -12.81
C SER A 15 -89.20 -20.45 -12.99
N GLU A 16 -90.11 -19.69 -12.41
CA GLU A 16 -91.53 -19.83 -12.61
C GLU A 16 -91.88 -19.69 -14.10
N ASN A 17 -92.78 -20.54 -14.60
CA ASN A 17 -93.32 -20.34 -15.93
C ASN A 17 -94.21 -19.08 -15.92
N PRO A 18 -93.97 -18.06 -16.76
CA PRO A 18 -94.81 -16.85 -16.79
C PRO A 18 -96.30 -17.12 -17.00
N LEU A 19 -96.66 -18.23 -17.65
CA LEU A 19 -98.06 -18.66 -17.82
C LEU A 19 -98.76 -19.04 -16.50
N ASN A 20 -98.01 -19.17 -15.42
CA ASN A 20 -98.53 -19.40 -14.09
C ASN A 20 -99.04 -18.12 -13.40
N ALA A 21 -98.76 -16.95 -13.98
CA ALA A 21 -99.28 -15.68 -13.50
C ALA A 21 -100.82 -15.67 -13.62
N GLY A 22 -101.51 -15.64 -12.48
CA GLY A 22 -102.98 -15.55 -12.41
C GLY A 22 -103.73 -16.85 -12.12
N ILE A 23 -103.08 -18.02 -12.19
CA ILE A 23 -103.71 -19.33 -11.87
C ILE A 23 -103.51 -19.78 -10.42
N GLY A 24 -102.80 -18.99 -9.61
CA GLY A 24 -102.56 -19.23 -8.19
C GLY A 24 -101.79 -20.54 -7.95
N VAL A 25 -100.49 -20.56 -8.25
CA VAL A 25 -99.62 -21.70 -7.93
C VAL A 25 -99.41 -21.78 -6.42
N ARG A 26 -99.66 -22.97 -5.85
CA ARG A 26 -99.44 -23.26 -4.43
C ARG A 26 -97.97 -23.57 -4.14
N GLY A 27 -97.31 -24.26 -5.06
CA GLY A 27 -95.91 -24.63 -4.93
C GLY A 27 -95.45 -25.57 -6.03
N TYR A 28 -94.27 -26.16 -5.83
CA TYR A 28 -93.61 -27.04 -6.78
C TYR A 28 -93.23 -28.34 -6.09
N GLN A 29 -93.48 -29.45 -6.75
CA GLN A 29 -93.04 -30.77 -6.31
C GLN A 29 -91.84 -31.20 -7.16
N LEU A 30 -90.73 -31.50 -6.49
CA LEU A 30 -89.56 -32.14 -7.08
C LEU A 30 -89.59 -33.62 -6.72
N GLU A 31 -89.41 -34.48 -7.70
CA GLU A 31 -89.20 -35.92 -7.53
C GLU A 31 -87.78 -36.26 -8.01
N PHE A 32 -87.05 -36.99 -7.19
CA PHE A 32 -85.69 -37.44 -7.47
C PHE A 32 -85.68 -38.96 -7.47
N ASP A 33 -85.58 -39.58 -8.66
CA ASP A 33 -85.52 -41.04 -8.77
C ASP A 33 -84.07 -41.52 -8.67
N GLY A 34 -83.81 -42.34 -7.66
CA GLY A 34 -82.63 -43.21 -7.59
C GLY A 34 -82.97 -44.65 -7.96
N THR A 35 -82.03 -45.58 -7.76
CA THR A 35 -82.26 -47.00 -8.08
C THR A 35 -83.24 -47.67 -7.13
N ASP A 36 -83.31 -47.20 -5.89
CA ASP A 36 -84.01 -47.88 -4.79
C ASP A 36 -85.32 -47.17 -4.40
N GLY A 37 -85.62 -46.02 -5.00
CA GLY A 37 -86.86 -45.29 -4.76
C GLY A 37 -86.88 -43.86 -5.32
N THR A 38 -87.93 -43.11 -4.96
CA THR A 38 -88.10 -41.71 -5.35
C THR A 38 -88.24 -40.84 -4.10
N ILE A 39 -87.42 -39.80 -3.98
CA ILE A 39 -87.58 -38.75 -2.95
C ILE A 39 -88.45 -37.65 -3.52
N THR A 40 -89.38 -37.15 -2.71
CA THR A 40 -90.25 -36.06 -3.10
C THR A 40 -90.07 -34.86 -2.17
N HIS A 41 -89.69 -33.71 -2.72
CA HIS A 41 -89.64 -32.43 -2.02
C HIS A 41 -90.77 -31.51 -2.51
N PHE A 42 -91.35 -30.74 -1.59
CA PHE A 42 -92.33 -29.72 -1.93
C PHE A 42 -91.83 -28.34 -1.53
N VAL A 43 -91.72 -27.44 -2.51
CA VAL A 43 -91.31 -26.05 -2.32
C VAL A 43 -92.53 -25.15 -2.49
N ASP A 44 -92.96 -24.54 -1.38
CA ASP A 44 -94.08 -23.60 -1.37
C ASP A 44 -93.76 -22.37 -2.26
N ALA A 45 -94.75 -21.91 -3.03
CA ALA A 45 -94.58 -20.79 -3.97
C ALA A 45 -94.21 -19.46 -3.27
N SER A 46 -94.46 -19.34 -1.96
CA SER A 46 -94.03 -18.21 -1.14
C SER A 46 -92.53 -18.20 -0.81
N LYS A 47 -91.82 -19.33 -0.97
CA LYS A 47 -90.40 -19.49 -0.60
C LYS A 47 -89.45 -19.30 -1.80
N PHE A 48 -89.76 -18.37 -2.70
CA PHE A 48 -88.86 -18.05 -3.81
C PHE A 48 -87.57 -17.38 -3.30
N GLN A 49 -86.45 -17.62 -4.00
CA GLN A 49 -85.14 -17.08 -3.62
C GLN A 49 -84.88 -15.69 -4.21
N SER A 50 -85.40 -15.41 -5.40
CA SER A 50 -85.27 -14.11 -6.05
C SER A 50 -86.38 -13.89 -7.08
N GLU A 51 -86.68 -12.63 -7.39
CA GLU A 51 -87.62 -12.26 -8.45
C GLU A 51 -86.94 -11.28 -9.39
N ILE A 52 -86.88 -11.62 -10.69
CA ILE A 52 -86.23 -10.80 -11.71
C ILE A 52 -87.20 -10.63 -12.87
N GLY A 53 -87.59 -9.38 -13.15
CA GLY A 53 -88.55 -9.08 -14.23
C GLY A 53 -89.94 -9.68 -14.02
N GLY A 54 -90.40 -9.82 -12.77
CA GLY A 54 -91.68 -10.45 -12.43
C GLY A 54 -91.70 -11.98 -12.46
N VAL A 55 -90.54 -12.62 -12.70
CA VAL A 55 -90.39 -14.08 -12.67
C VAL A 55 -89.70 -14.50 -11.38
N ARG A 56 -90.38 -15.30 -10.57
CA ARG A 56 -89.84 -15.88 -9.34
C ARG A 56 -88.89 -17.03 -9.65
N ASN A 57 -87.78 -17.08 -8.93
CA ASN A 57 -86.77 -18.12 -9.05
C ASN A 57 -86.70 -18.89 -7.73
N TYR A 58 -86.59 -20.20 -7.85
CA TYR A 58 -86.56 -21.13 -6.75
C TYR A 58 -85.30 -21.98 -6.84
N ALA A 59 -84.87 -22.50 -5.70
CA ALA A 59 -83.93 -23.58 -5.69
C ALA A 59 -84.27 -24.54 -4.56
N ASP A 60 -83.85 -25.78 -4.77
CA ASP A 60 -83.87 -26.82 -3.77
C ASP A 60 -82.54 -27.59 -3.81
N THR A 61 -82.14 -28.16 -2.69
CA THR A 61 -80.90 -28.94 -2.58
C THR A 61 -81.24 -30.27 -1.93
N LEU A 62 -80.99 -31.36 -2.67
CA LEU A 62 -81.03 -32.70 -2.13
C LEU A 62 -79.67 -33.01 -1.51
N LEU A 63 -79.66 -33.32 -0.21
CA LEU A 63 -78.44 -33.62 0.52
C LEU A 63 -77.94 -35.02 0.15
N PHE A 64 -76.65 -35.26 0.39
CA PHE A 64 -76.02 -36.55 0.14
C PHE A 64 -76.73 -37.71 0.85
N GLU A 65 -77.12 -37.51 2.10
CA GLU A 65 -77.80 -38.51 2.91
C GLU A 65 -79.16 -38.89 2.30
N ASP A 66 -79.85 -37.92 1.72
CA ASP A 66 -81.09 -38.15 0.97
C ASP A 66 -80.79 -38.94 -0.31
N LEU A 67 -79.79 -38.53 -1.09
CA LEU A 67 -79.36 -39.24 -2.31
C LEU A 67 -79.03 -40.71 -2.03
N LEU A 68 -78.34 -41.00 -0.93
CA LEU A 68 -78.04 -42.37 -0.51
C LEU A 68 -79.29 -43.16 -0.13
N SER A 69 -80.28 -42.53 0.50
CA SER A 69 -81.50 -43.21 0.96
C SER A 69 -82.37 -43.79 -0.17
N VAL A 70 -82.16 -43.34 -1.41
CA VAL A 70 -82.82 -43.88 -2.61
C VAL A 70 -81.85 -44.52 -3.60
N GLY A 71 -80.64 -44.86 -3.17
CA GLY A 71 -79.68 -45.60 -3.98
C GLY A 71 -79.11 -44.80 -5.16
N VAL A 72 -79.06 -43.47 -5.08
CA VAL A 72 -78.40 -42.70 -6.14
C VAL A 72 -76.90 -42.97 -6.08
N THR A 73 -76.36 -43.55 -7.16
CA THR A 73 -74.92 -43.68 -7.35
C THR A 73 -74.38 -42.44 -8.05
N ARG A 74 -74.58 -42.27 -9.35
CA ARG A 74 -74.02 -41.11 -10.11
C ARG A 74 -75.00 -40.45 -11.06
N SER A 75 -76.17 -41.03 -11.24
CA SER A 75 -77.19 -40.54 -12.16
C SER A 75 -78.54 -40.51 -11.45
N VAL A 76 -79.24 -39.39 -11.53
CA VAL A 76 -80.52 -39.17 -10.86
C VAL A 76 -81.46 -38.45 -11.81
N VAL A 77 -82.69 -38.96 -11.90
CA VAL A 77 -83.74 -38.36 -12.73
C VAL A 77 -84.52 -37.39 -11.86
N VAL A 78 -84.48 -36.10 -12.22
CA VAL A 78 -85.19 -35.03 -11.53
C VAL A 78 -86.44 -34.67 -12.31
N ARG A 79 -87.62 -34.74 -11.67
CA ARG A 79 -88.89 -34.28 -12.23
C ARG A 79 -89.44 -33.10 -11.43
N LEU A 80 -89.82 -32.03 -12.12
CA LEU A 80 -90.43 -30.85 -11.51
C LEU A 80 -91.87 -30.69 -11.98
N LYS A 81 -92.82 -30.63 -11.05
CA LYS A 81 -94.24 -30.37 -11.29
C LYS A 81 -94.66 -29.10 -10.56
N SER A 82 -95.48 -28.28 -11.19
CA SER A 82 -96.17 -27.17 -10.50
C SER A 82 -97.50 -27.66 -9.94
N GLN A 83 -97.87 -27.22 -8.73
CA GLN A 83 -99.15 -27.51 -8.11
C GLN A 83 -100.02 -26.25 -8.08
N SER A 84 -101.21 -26.34 -8.66
CA SER A 84 -102.23 -25.29 -8.58
C SER A 84 -102.80 -25.13 -7.15
N SER A 85 -103.44 -24.00 -6.89
CA SER A 85 -104.20 -23.73 -5.65
C SER A 85 -105.29 -24.76 -5.37
N SER A 86 -105.85 -25.41 -6.41
CA SER A 86 -106.79 -26.52 -6.28
C SER A 86 -106.13 -27.89 -6.07
N GLY A 87 -104.81 -27.94 -5.88
CA GLY A 87 -104.04 -29.16 -5.60
C GLY A 87 -103.68 -30.03 -6.81
N LYS A 88 -104.06 -29.64 -8.03
CA LYS A 88 -103.73 -30.40 -9.27
C LYS A 88 -102.30 -30.11 -9.71
N PHE A 89 -101.59 -31.13 -10.17
CA PHE A 89 -100.22 -31.04 -10.69
C PHE A 89 -100.17 -30.88 -12.20
N SER A 90 -99.17 -30.15 -12.70
CA SER A 90 -98.83 -30.12 -14.12
C SER A 90 -98.14 -31.42 -14.57
N ALA A 91 -97.99 -31.60 -15.89
CA ALA A 91 -97.02 -32.55 -16.41
C ALA A 91 -95.61 -32.19 -15.89
N PRO A 92 -94.75 -33.20 -15.61
CA PRO A 92 -93.40 -32.96 -15.12
C PRO A 92 -92.47 -32.45 -16.23
N VAL A 93 -91.56 -31.56 -15.85
CA VAL A 93 -90.31 -31.33 -16.61
C VAL A 93 -89.25 -32.27 -16.06
N THR A 94 -88.65 -33.11 -16.91
CA THR A 94 -87.69 -34.14 -16.51
C THR A 94 -86.27 -33.80 -17.00
N ILE A 95 -85.27 -33.89 -16.12
CA ILE A 95 -83.84 -33.80 -16.46
C ILE A 95 -83.08 -34.90 -15.72
N THR A 96 -82.19 -35.61 -16.43
CA THR A 96 -81.23 -36.51 -15.78
C THR A 96 -79.98 -35.72 -15.42
N ALA A 97 -79.61 -35.74 -14.15
CA ALA A 97 -78.37 -35.14 -13.65
C ALA A 97 -77.33 -36.23 -13.41
N GLN A 98 -76.08 -35.94 -13.74
CA GLN A 98 -74.96 -36.85 -13.55
C GLN A 98 -73.87 -36.18 -12.71
N ASN A 99 -73.35 -36.90 -11.73
CA ASN A 99 -72.13 -36.54 -11.02
C ASN A 99 -70.94 -37.30 -11.66
N PRO A 100 -70.09 -36.61 -12.44
CA PRO A 100 -68.94 -37.25 -13.07
C PRO A 100 -67.93 -37.70 -12.01
N ALA A 101 -67.17 -38.76 -12.30
CA ALA A 101 -66.10 -39.17 -11.40
C ALA A 101 -64.98 -38.12 -11.36
N PRO A 102 -64.27 -37.97 -10.23
CA PRO A 102 -63.18 -37.02 -10.13
C PRO A 102 -62.08 -37.32 -11.17
N GLU A 103 -61.77 -36.35 -12.01
CA GLU A 103 -60.66 -36.44 -12.95
C GLU A 103 -59.33 -36.21 -12.24
N LEU A 104 -58.35 -37.08 -12.46
CA LEU A 104 -57.02 -36.99 -11.86
C LEU A 104 -55.99 -36.48 -12.86
N SER A 105 -55.15 -35.51 -12.44
CA SER A 105 -53.92 -35.19 -13.17
C SER A 105 -52.92 -36.35 -13.09
N ALA A 106 -52.00 -36.47 -14.06
CA ALA A 106 -51.00 -37.53 -14.04
C ALA A 106 -50.22 -37.55 -12.71
N PRO A 107 -50.22 -38.67 -11.95
CA PRO A 107 -49.47 -38.78 -10.70
C PRO A 107 -47.97 -38.88 -10.99
N THR A 108 -47.15 -38.51 -10.01
CA THR A 108 -45.70 -38.72 -10.07
C THR A 108 -45.37 -40.10 -9.51
N ILE A 109 -44.72 -40.95 -10.29
CA ILE A 109 -44.31 -42.29 -9.89
C ILE A 109 -42.80 -42.38 -9.88
N THR A 110 -42.20 -42.65 -8.72
CA THR A 110 -40.75 -42.68 -8.54
C THR A 110 -40.30 -44.07 -8.09
N PRO A 111 -39.37 -44.74 -8.81
CA PRO A 111 -38.78 -45.99 -8.37
C PRO A 111 -38.13 -45.89 -6.99
N SER A 112 -38.20 -46.96 -6.21
CA SER A 112 -37.50 -47.10 -4.92
C SER A 112 -36.86 -48.47 -4.80
N PHE A 113 -36.02 -48.68 -3.77
CA PHE A 113 -35.39 -49.97 -3.51
C PHE A 113 -36.37 -51.07 -3.09
N SER A 114 -37.53 -50.70 -2.53
CA SER A 114 -38.58 -51.66 -2.15
C SER A 114 -39.69 -51.79 -3.20
N GLY A 115 -39.80 -50.85 -4.15
CA GLY A 115 -40.79 -50.82 -5.21
C GLY A 115 -40.90 -49.45 -5.86
N PHE A 116 -41.92 -48.66 -5.53
CA PHE A 116 -42.08 -47.27 -6.00
C PHE A 116 -42.95 -46.40 -5.06
N ASP A 117 -42.76 -45.09 -5.11
CA ASP A 117 -43.61 -44.05 -4.47
C ASP A 117 -44.56 -43.46 -5.52
N VAL A 118 -45.84 -43.37 -5.19
CA VAL A 118 -46.86 -42.67 -5.98
C VAL A 118 -47.28 -41.42 -5.23
N ARG A 119 -47.06 -40.26 -5.86
CA ARG A 119 -47.52 -38.96 -5.36
C ARG A 119 -48.64 -38.42 -6.24
N ILE A 120 -49.77 -38.12 -5.61
CA ILE A 120 -51.02 -37.76 -6.25
C ILE A 120 -51.38 -36.32 -5.86
N THR A 121 -51.63 -35.48 -6.86
CA THR A 121 -52.23 -34.16 -6.64
C THR A 121 -53.75 -34.35 -6.54
N ALA A 122 -54.33 -34.03 -5.38
CA ALA A 122 -55.75 -34.18 -5.15
C ALA A 122 -56.57 -33.33 -6.14
N PRO A 123 -57.58 -33.89 -6.81
CA PRO A 123 -58.48 -33.11 -7.65
C PRO A 123 -59.35 -32.19 -6.79
N ASN A 124 -59.77 -31.05 -7.36
CA ASN A 124 -60.67 -30.11 -6.68
C ASN A 124 -62.14 -30.61 -6.72
N ALA A 125 -62.37 -31.84 -6.27
CA ALA A 125 -63.68 -32.47 -6.16
C ALA A 125 -64.13 -32.44 -4.69
N ARG A 126 -65.26 -31.80 -4.40
CA ARG A 126 -65.77 -31.62 -3.02
C ARG A 126 -66.25 -32.91 -2.35
N ASP A 127 -66.38 -33.96 -3.14
CA ASP A 127 -66.88 -35.28 -2.83
C ASP A 127 -65.81 -36.37 -2.97
N LEU A 128 -64.54 -36.00 -3.17
CA LEU A 128 -63.42 -36.94 -3.22
C LEU A 128 -63.36 -37.80 -1.95
N ALA A 129 -63.34 -39.12 -2.13
CA ALA A 129 -63.24 -40.09 -1.05
C ALA A 129 -61.86 -40.77 -0.99
N GLY A 130 -61.19 -40.95 -2.13
CA GLY A 130 -59.83 -41.48 -2.16
C GLY A 130 -59.32 -41.82 -3.55
N TYR A 131 -58.31 -42.69 -3.58
CA TYR A 131 -57.60 -43.12 -4.78
C TYR A 131 -57.48 -44.63 -4.83
N ILE A 132 -57.47 -45.16 -6.04
CA ILE A 132 -57.13 -46.55 -6.33
C ILE A 132 -55.85 -46.56 -7.16
N ILE A 133 -54.86 -47.34 -6.71
CA ILE A 133 -53.63 -47.60 -7.47
C ILE A 133 -53.70 -49.05 -7.94
N ALA A 134 -53.60 -49.26 -9.25
CA ALA A 134 -53.58 -50.58 -9.85
C ALA A 134 -52.24 -50.85 -10.53
N VAL A 135 -51.75 -52.08 -10.42
CA VAL A 135 -50.44 -52.50 -10.95
C VAL A 135 -50.58 -53.76 -11.80
N GLY A 136 -49.93 -53.79 -12.97
CA GLY A 136 -49.90 -54.96 -13.85
C GLY A 136 -48.56 -55.19 -14.52
N THR A 137 -48.45 -56.31 -15.24
CA THR A 137 -47.23 -56.73 -15.96
C THR A 137 -47.18 -56.22 -17.41
N SER A 138 -48.27 -55.66 -17.92
CA SER A 138 -48.36 -55.02 -19.24
C SER A 138 -49.07 -53.67 -19.14
N SER A 139 -48.89 -52.78 -20.12
CA SER A 139 -49.58 -51.48 -20.16
C SER A 139 -51.11 -51.59 -20.35
N SER A 140 -51.57 -52.76 -20.80
CA SER A 140 -52.97 -53.11 -21.12
C SER A 140 -53.64 -53.99 -20.06
N PHE A 141 -53.06 -54.13 -18.87
CA PHE A 141 -53.63 -54.96 -17.81
C PHE A 141 -55.07 -54.52 -17.42
N ALA A 142 -55.85 -55.49 -16.92
CA ALA A 142 -57.22 -55.28 -16.47
C ALA A 142 -57.27 -54.49 -15.16
N HIS A 143 -56.98 -53.19 -15.23
CA HIS A 143 -56.90 -52.27 -14.09
C HIS A 143 -58.23 -52.06 -13.36
N THR A 144 -59.36 -52.38 -14.00
CA THR A 144 -60.69 -52.41 -13.36
C THR A 144 -60.93 -53.65 -12.50
N ASN A 145 -60.07 -54.67 -12.55
CA ASN A 145 -60.15 -55.85 -11.70
C ASN A 145 -59.54 -55.56 -10.32
N PRO A 146 -60.30 -55.65 -9.21
CA PRO A 146 -59.80 -55.39 -7.85
C PRO A 146 -58.58 -56.22 -7.44
N VAL A 147 -58.33 -57.37 -8.07
CA VAL A 147 -57.13 -58.18 -7.84
C VAL A 147 -55.83 -57.43 -8.16
N ASN A 148 -55.89 -56.44 -9.07
CA ASN A 148 -54.73 -55.62 -9.43
C ASN A 148 -54.60 -54.35 -8.57
N TRP A 149 -55.52 -54.10 -7.63
CA TRP A 149 -55.50 -52.90 -6.80
C TRP A 149 -54.53 -53.11 -5.63
N VAL A 150 -53.45 -52.34 -5.62
CA VAL A 150 -52.42 -52.37 -4.56
C VAL A 150 -52.66 -51.31 -3.48
N HIS A 151 -53.54 -50.35 -3.75
CA HIS A 151 -53.98 -49.35 -2.79
C HIS A 151 -55.43 -48.96 -3.09
N ASN A 152 -56.22 -48.78 -2.03
CA ASN A 152 -57.54 -48.19 -2.04
C ASN A 152 -57.73 -47.40 -0.74
N GLY A 153 -57.58 -46.09 -0.79
CA GLY A 153 -57.58 -45.25 0.40
C GLY A 153 -57.43 -43.75 0.08
N PRO A 154 -57.48 -42.88 1.11
CA PRO A 154 -57.44 -41.43 0.93
C PRO A 154 -56.02 -40.85 0.77
N ASP A 155 -54.98 -41.67 0.88
CA ASP A 155 -53.59 -41.20 0.93
C ASP A 155 -53.11 -40.64 -0.43
N THR A 156 -52.56 -39.43 -0.42
CA THR A 156 -51.97 -38.79 -1.61
C THR A 156 -50.51 -39.18 -1.86
N SER A 157 -49.91 -39.96 -0.95
CA SER A 157 -48.55 -40.48 -1.08
C SER A 157 -48.54 -41.93 -0.61
N VAL A 158 -48.20 -42.84 -1.53
CA VAL A 158 -48.31 -44.29 -1.30
C VAL A 158 -47.04 -44.97 -1.76
N VAL A 159 -46.40 -45.73 -0.87
CA VAL A 159 -45.28 -46.60 -1.22
C VAL A 159 -45.82 -47.99 -1.53
N VAL A 160 -45.60 -48.45 -2.77
CA VAL A 160 -46.01 -49.77 -3.24
C VAL A 160 -44.78 -50.66 -3.36
N ALA A 161 -44.78 -51.79 -2.66
CA ALA A 161 -43.71 -52.77 -2.77
C ALA A 161 -43.81 -53.59 -4.06
N LEU A 162 -42.67 -53.86 -4.71
CA LEU A 162 -42.60 -54.76 -5.87
C LEU A 162 -41.85 -56.05 -5.51
N PRO A 163 -42.35 -57.21 -5.96
CA PRO A 163 -41.76 -58.50 -5.60
C PRO A 163 -40.42 -58.75 -6.32
N ASP A 164 -40.22 -58.14 -7.49
CA ASP A 164 -39.06 -58.36 -8.35
C ASP A 164 -38.66 -57.06 -9.07
N THR A 165 -37.67 -57.15 -9.94
CA THR A 165 -37.09 -56.04 -10.72
C THR A 165 -37.68 -55.93 -12.13
N THR A 166 -38.72 -56.71 -12.44
CA THR A 166 -39.34 -56.67 -13.75
C THR A 166 -40.20 -55.40 -13.89
N ILE A 167 -40.30 -54.88 -15.10
CA ILE A 167 -41.10 -53.68 -15.38
C ILE A 167 -42.57 -53.97 -15.05
N ARG A 168 -43.18 -53.06 -14.31
CA ARG A 168 -44.60 -53.03 -13.97
C ARG A 168 -45.23 -51.77 -14.54
N TYR A 169 -46.53 -51.81 -14.74
CA TYR A 169 -47.31 -50.70 -15.24
C TYR A 169 -48.32 -50.28 -14.19
N VAL A 170 -48.35 -49.00 -13.87
CA VAL A 170 -49.18 -48.42 -12.82
C VAL A 170 -50.23 -47.53 -13.44
N ARG A 171 -51.46 -47.62 -12.94
CA ARG A 171 -52.55 -46.68 -13.23
C ARG A 171 -53.17 -46.22 -11.93
N VAL A 172 -53.64 -44.98 -11.91
CA VAL A 172 -54.29 -44.39 -10.73
C VAL A 172 -55.65 -43.85 -11.16
N ALA A 173 -56.66 -43.99 -10.30
CA ALA A 173 -57.95 -43.34 -10.44
C ALA A 173 -58.36 -42.72 -9.10
N ALA A 174 -59.07 -41.60 -9.15
CA ALA A 174 -59.74 -41.04 -7.99
C ALA A 174 -61.18 -41.59 -7.91
N TYR A 175 -61.71 -41.73 -6.71
CA TYR A 175 -63.12 -42.05 -6.48
C TYR A 175 -63.73 -41.08 -5.46
N ASP A 176 -65.01 -40.83 -5.62
CA ASP A 176 -65.81 -39.95 -4.76
C ASP A 176 -66.66 -40.78 -3.78
N VAL A 177 -67.44 -40.11 -2.94
CA VAL A 177 -68.33 -40.75 -1.96
C VAL A 177 -69.43 -41.62 -2.59
N PHE A 178 -69.64 -41.57 -3.91
CA PHE A 178 -70.60 -42.41 -4.61
C PHE A 178 -70.02 -43.75 -5.07
N GLY A 179 -68.71 -43.96 -4.87
CA GLY A 179 -68.05 -45.25 -5.00
C GLY A 179 -67.17 -45.40 -6.24
N THR A 180 -66.81 -46.64 -6.54
CA THR A 180 -65.75 -47.02 -7.49
C THR A 180 -66.29 -47.60 -8.81
N ASP A 181 -67.56 -47.37 -9.11
CA ASP A 181 -68.30 -47.95 -10.24
C ASP A 181 -68.00 -47.26 -11.59
N ALA A 182 -67.52 -46.01 -11.57
CA ALA A 182 -67.21 -45.24 -12.79
C ALA A 182 -65.85 -44.53 -12.72
N LEU A 183 -64.77 -45.29 -12.49
CA LEU A 183 -63.41 -44.74 -12.35
C LEU A 183 -62.85 -44.19 -13.68
N ILE A 184 -62.26 -42.99 -13.62
CA ILE A 184 -61.44 -42.42 -14.70
C ILE A 184 -59.96 -42.71 -14.40
N TRP A 185 -59.36 -43.61 -15.18
CA TRP A 185 -57.98 -44.06 -14.98
C TRP A 185 -56.97 -43.24 -15.76
N THR A 186 -55.81 -42.99 -15.15
CA THR A 186 -54.67 -42.41 -15.87
C THR A 186 -54.13 -43.35 -16.94
N THR A 187 -53.33 -42.80 -17.85
CA THR A 187 -52.48 -43.60 -18.73
C THR A 187 -51.51 -44.45 -17.91
N ALA A 188 -51.15 -45.62 -18.44
CA ALA A 188 -50.21 -46.53 -17.79
C ALA A 188 -48.81 -45.93 -17.78
N GLN A 189 -48.18 -45.87 -16.60
CA GLN A 189 -46.78 -45.47 -16.44
C GLN A 189 -45.94 -46.70 -16.08
N SER A 190 -44.79 -46.89 -16.73
CA SER A 190 -43.87 -47.99 -16.45
C SER A 190 -42.98 -47.67 -15.25
N VAL A 191 -42.80 -48.64 -14.35
CA VAL A 191 -41.91 -48.53 -13.19
C VAL A 191 -41.21 -49.86 -12.95
N MET A 192 -39.98 -49.83 -12.43
CA MET A 192 -39.25 -51.02 -12.01
C MET A 192 -38.60 -50.77 -10.65
N LYS A 193 -38.47 -51.81 -9.83
CA LYS A 193 -37.71 -51.75 -8.59
C LYS A 193 -36.24 -51.48 -8.91
N MET A 194 -35.60 -50.57 -8.19
CA MET A 194 -34.16 -50.33 -8.36
C MET A 194 -33.38 -51.59 -7.98
N THR A 195 -32.59 -52.14 -8.91
CA THR A 195 -31.62 -53.19 -8.62
C THR A 195 -30.50 -52.60 -7.78
N SER A 196 -30.34 -53.08 -6.55
CA SER A 196 -29.17 -52.80 -5.73
C SER A 196 -27.98 -53.59 -6.25
N ASP A 197 -27.53 -53.33 -7.48
CA ASP A 197 -26.22 -53.80 -7.91
C ASP A 197 -25.15 -52.86 -7.36
N LEU A 198 -25.08 -52.80 -6.03
CA LEU A 198 -24.04 -52.07 -5.30
C LEU A 198 -22.66 -52.67 -5.59
N SER A 199 -22.59 -53.90 -6.12
CA SER A 199 -21.33 -54.57 -6.45
C SER A 199 -20.62 -53.90 -7.64
N GLU A 200 -21.37 -53.44 -8.63
CA GLU A 200 -20.83 -52.72 -9.78
C GLU A 200 -20.36 -51.30 -9.39
N ILE A 201 -21.06 -50.66 -8.45
CA ILE A 201 -20.67 -49.37 -7.88
C ILE A 201 -19.39 -49.50 -7.04
N VAL A 202 -19.27 -50.54 -6.20
CA VAL A 202 -18.06 -50.78 -5.40
C VAL A 202 -16.87 -51.08 -6.31
N SER A 203 -17.04 -51.89 -7.35
CA SER A 203 -15.99 -52.17 -8.33
C SER A 203 -15.54 -50.90 -9.08
N GLY A 204 -16.47 -50.01 -9.43
CA GLY A 204 -16.14 -48.73 -10.07
C GLY A 204 -15.47 -47.74 -9.12
N VAL A 205 -15.76 -47.79 -7.82
CA VAL A 205 -15.09 -46.96 -6.80
C VAL A 205 -13.65 -47.44 -6.59
N ASP A 206 -13.41 -48.76 -6.56
CA ASP A 206 -12.06 -49.31 -6.44
C ASP A 206 -11.21 -48.97 -7.67
N GLU A 207 -11.77 -49.08 -8.87
CA GLU A 207 -11.08 -48.68 -10.11
C GLU A 207 -10.77 -47.18 -10.15
N LEU A 208 -11.69 -46.33 -9.67
CA LEU A 208 -11.44 -44.89 -9.52
C LEU A 208 -10.36 -44.60 -8.47
N HIS A 209 -10.31 -45.36 -7.37
CA HIS A 209 -9.27 -45.20 -6.36
C HIS A 209 -7.90 -45.52 -6.93
N ASP A 210 -7.79 -46.59 -7.71
CA ASP A 210 -6.56 -46.99 -8.40
C ASP A 210 -6.13 -45.93 -9.44
N GLN A 211 -7.07 -45.40 -10.22
CA GLN A 211 -6.79 -44.32 -11.18
C GLN A 211 -6.32 -43.03 -10.49
N VAL A 212 -6.91 -42.68 -9.35
CA VAL A 212 -6.48 -41.52 -8.54
C VAL A 212 -5.09 -41.75 -7.96
N ALA A 213 -4.77 -42.96 -7.50
CA ALA A 213 -3.45 -43.30 -7.00
C ALA A 213 -2.37 -43.16 -8.08
N VAL A 214 -2.66 -43.63 -9.31
CA VAL A 214 -1.77 -43.47 -10.48
C VAL A 214 -1.59 -42.00 -10.84
N LEU A 215 -2.68 -41.23 -10.93
CA LEU A 215 -2.61 -39.80 -11.24
C LEU A 215 -1.83 -38.99 -10.18
N ASN A 216 -1.93 -39.38 -8.91
CA ASN A 216 -1.18 -38.74 -7.83
C ASN A 216 0.31 -39.09 -7.91
N ALA A 217 0.66 -40.34 -8.25
CA ALA A 217 2.04 -40.73 -8.49
C ALA A 217 2.65 -39.97 -9.68
N ASP A 218 1.92 -39.87 -10.80
CA ASP A 218 2.36 -39.10 -11.97
C ASP A 218 2.50 -37.60 -11.66
N ALA A 219 1.61 -37.03 -10.84
CA ALA A 219 1.72 -35.64 -10.42
C ALA A 219 2.99 -35.39 -9.59
N ILE A 220 3.34 -36.31 -8.69
CA ILE A 220 4.57 -36.25 -7.89
C ILE A 220 5.82 -36.36 -8.79
N ILE A 221 5.83 -37.31 -9.73
CA ILE A 221 6.95 -37.49 -10.68
C ILE A 221 7.12 -36.24 -11.55
N ASN A 222 6.02 -35.69 -12.08
CA ASN A 222 6.08 -34.48 -12.91
C ASN A 222 6.51 -33.24 -12.12
N ALA A 223 6.09 -33.11 -10.85
CA ALA A 223 6.57 -32.05 -9.98
C ALA A 223 8.09 -32.15 -9.75
N GLN A 224 8.61 -33.36 -9.53
CA GLN A 224 10.04 -33.58 -9.38
C GLN A 224 10.81 -33.25 -10.66
N LEU A 225 10.33 -33.70 -11.82
CA LEU A 225 10.94 -33.36 -13.11
C LEU A 225 10.96 -31.84 -13.37
N LEU A 226 9.94 -31.11 -12.93
CA LEU A 226 9.89 -29.65 -13.05
C LEU A 226 10.92 -28.96 -12.15
N VAL A 227 11.10 -29.48 -10.92
CA VAL A 227 12.12 -29.01 -9.98
C VAL A 227 13.51 -29.28 -10.54
N ASP A 228 13.76 -30.50 -11.03
CA ASP A 228 15.05 -30.88 -11.61
C ASP A 228 15.37 -30.03 -12.85
N ALA A 229 14.39 -29.78 -13.72
CA ALA A 229 14.54 -28.92 -14.89
C ALA A 229 14.79 -27.46 -14.50
N ALA A 230 14.11 -26.95 -13.47
CA ALA A 230 14.35 -25.61 -12.94
C ALA A 230 15.75 -25.49 -12.34
N GLU A 231 16.22 -26.49 -11.59
CA GLU A 231 17.58 -26.52 -11.03
C GLU A 231 18.63 -26.55 -12.14
N GLN A 232 18.44 -27.37 -13.17
CA GLN A 232 19.30 -27.42 -14.36
C GLN A 232 19.36 -26.06 -15.05
N ASN A 233 18.20 -25.42 -15.29
CA ASN A 233 18.13 -24.12 -15.94
C ASN A 233 18.79 -23.02 -15.11
N ILE A 234 18.65 -23.05 -13.78
CA ILE A 234 19.36 -22.14 -12.88
C ILE A 234 20.88 -22.35 -12.97
N LYS A 235 21.35 -23.61 -12.96
CA LYS A 235 22.78 -23.93 -13.11
C LYS A 235 23.34 -23.42 -14.45
N THR A 236 22.61 -23.63 -15.55
CA THR A 236 23.00 -23.14 -16.88
C THR A 236 22.98 -21.61 -16.97
N GLN A 237 21.95 -20.95 -16.46
CA GLN A 237 21.82 -19.48 -16.57
C GLN A 237 22.81 -18.73 -15.70
N LEU A 238 23.10 -19.23 -14.51
CA LEU A 238 24.10 -18.61 -13.64
C LEU A 238 25.53 -19.00 -14.02
N ASN A 239 25.68 -19.90 -15.01
CA ASN A 239 26.94 -20.53 -15.37
C ASN A 239 27.69 -20.97 -14.11
N LEU A 240 26.97 -21.51 -13.12
CA LEU A 240 27.49 -21.71 -11.76
C LEU A 240 28.62 -22.72 -11.72
N ASP A 241 28.63 -23.69 -12.64
CA ASP A 241 29.74 -24.64 -12.73
C ASP A 241 31.01 -23.93 -13.22
N ASP A 242 30.90 -23.08 -14.26
CA ASP A 242 32.01 -22.24 -14.73
C ASP A 242 32.39 -21.13 -13.74
N GLN A 243 31.44 -20.56 -12.98
CA GLN A 243 31.71 -19.55 -11.97
C GLN A 243 32.30 -20.17 -10.71
N VAL A 244 31.86 -21.33 -10.24
CA VAL A 244 32.49 -21.98 -9.09
C VAL A 244 33.92 -22.42 -9.44
N ASP A 245 34.15 -22.95 -10.64
CA ASP A 245 35.50 -23.24 -11.13
C ASP A 245 36.32 -21.95 -11.32
N TYR A 246 35.73 -20.86 -11.86
CA TYR A 246 36.38 -19.55 -11.96
C TYR A 246 36.69 -18.92 -10.60
N TRP A 247 35.87 -19.13 -9.57
CA TRP A 247 36.11 -18.62 -8.22
C TRP A 247 37.11 -19.49 -7.44
N ILE A 248 37.17 -20.79 -7.73
CA ILE A 248 38.23 -21.68 -7.25
C ILE A 248 39.56 -21.33 -7.92
N ASP A 249 39.58 -21.04 -9.22
CA ASP A 249 40.75 -20.55 -9.98
C ASP A 249 41.11 -19.10 -9.61
N LEU A 250 40.16 -18.25 -9.20
CA LEU A 250 40.47 -16.94 -8.60
C LEU A 250 41.13 -17.06 -7.23
N GLY A 251 41.05 -18.23 -6.59
CA GLY A 251 41.84 -18.61 -5.43
C GLY A 251 43.15 -19.34 -5.78
N HIS A 252 43.38 -19.69 -7.06
CA HIS A 252 44.53 -20.46 -7.53
C HIS A 252 45.10 -19.93 -8.86
N LEU A 253 46.27 -19.28 -8.84
CA LEU A 253 46.98 -19.01 -10.10
C LEU A 253 47.72 -20.29 -10.53
N GLU A 254 47.39 -20.86 -11.69
CA GLU A 254 48.00 -22.09 -12.25
C GLU A 254 47.96 -23.31 -11.30
N GLY A 255 46.88 -23.48 -10.53
CA GLY A 255 46.72 -24.62 -9.63
C GLY A 255 47.42 -24.49 -8.27
N ILE A 256 47.89 -23.29 -7.90
CA ILE A 256 48.54 -23.03 -6.60
C ILE A 256 47.71 -22.03 -5.77
N PRO A 257 47.31 -22.36 -4.52
CA PRO A 257 46.46 -21.49 -3.69
C PRO A 257 47.11 -20.14 -3.36
N ILE A 258 46.38 -19.04 -3.50
CA ILE A 258 46.82 -17.63 -3.36
C ILE A 258 47.25 -17.23 -1.92
N GLY A 259 47.44 -18.18 -1.01
CA GLY A 259 48.03 -17.98 0.32
C GLY A 259 49.54 -18.22 0.40
N SER A 260 50.17 -18.83 -0.59
CA SER A 260 51.63 -18.99 -0.63
C SER A 260 52.25 -17.82 -1.38
N ILE A 261 52.78 -16.87 -0.61
CA ILE A 261 53.69 -15.81 -1.03
C ILE A 261 54.72 -16.41 -2.00
N VAL A 262 54.58 -16.13 -3.29
CA VAL A 262 55.67 -16.20 -4.25
C VAL A 262 55.55 -14.99 -5.15
N GLU A 263 56.67 -14.25 -5.16
CA GLU A 263 57.03 -13.18 -6.07
C GLU A 263 56.83 -13.61 -7.52
N GLU A 264 55.68 -13.31 -8.11
CA GLU A 264 55.63 -13.13 -9.55
C GLU A 264 55.44 -11.64 -9.83
N THR A 265 56.59 -10.99 -9.99
CA THR A 265 56.71 -9.64 -10.55
C THR A 265 56.20 -9.70 -11.98
N ARG A 266 54.88 -9.55 -12.18
CA ARG A 266 54.37 -9.12 -13.48
C ARG A 266 54.80 -7.68 -13.66
N THR A 267 55.86 -7.51 -14.45
CA THR A 267 56.29 -6.24 -15.02
C THR A 267 55.21 -5.72 -15.97
N LYS A 268 54.08 -5.26 -15.42
CA LYS A 268 53.39 -4.15 -16.04
C LYS A 268 54.38 -3.01 -15.89
N THR A 269 55.05 -2.65 -16.99
CA THR A 269 55.62 -1.32 -17.15
C THR A 269 54.49 -0.34 -16.88
N ASP A 270 54.38 0.08 -15.62
CA ASP A 270 53.60 1.23 -15.21
C ASP A 270 53.89 2.33 -16.22
N GLU A 271 52.87 2.87 -16.86
CA GLU A 271 53.03 4.04 -17.74
C GLU A 271 53.60 5.24 -16.93
N LEU A 272 53.48 5.21 -15.60
CA LEU A 272 54.20 6.08 -14.66
C LEU A 272 55.73 5.90 -14.68
N VAL A 273 56.24 4.70 -14.97
CA VAL A 273 57.67 4.43 -15.17
C VAL A 273 58.16 4.98 -16.51
N GLU A 274 57.30 5.08 -17.52
CA GLU A 274 57.67 5.71 -18.80
C GLU A 274 57.76 7.25 -18.69
N VAL A 275 56.94 7.87 -17.84
CA VAL A 275 57.07 9.29 -17.48
C VAL A 275 58.31 9.54 -16.60
N GLN A 276 58.65 8.64 -15.67
CA GLN A 276 59.89 8.75 -14.88
C GLN A 276 61.16 8.54 -15.74
N ASN A 277 61.12 7.64 -16.72
CA ASN A 277 62.20 7.40 -17.69
C ASN A 277 62.42 8.58 -18.66
N ARG A 278 61.57 9.61 -18.68
CA ARG A 278 61.80 10.79 -19.54
C ARG A 278 62.82 11.76 -18.99
N TYR A 279 63.01 11.89 -17.67
CA TYR A 279 63.88 12.92 -17.10
C TYR A 279 64.94 12.37 -16.17
N LEU A 280 64.78 11.12 -15.75
CA LEU A 280 65.60 10.48 -14.73
C LEU A 280 66.06 9.12 -15.24
N VAL A 281 67.37 8.98 -15.47
CA VAL A 281 68.00 7.70 -15.74
C VAL A 281 68.38 7.11 -14.39
N LYS A 282 67.81 5.96 -14.03
CA LYS A 282 68.34 5.18 -12.90
C LYS A 282 69.81 4.85 -13.19
N THR A 283 70.69 5.17 -12.26
CA THR A 283 72.08 4.70 -12.33
C THR A 283 72.08 3.17 -12.38
N ALA A 284 73.10 2.57 -12.99
CA ALA A 284 73.13 1.13 -13.28
C ALA A 284 73.00 0.22 -12.04
N ASP A 285 73.20 0.77 -10.84
CA ASP A 285 73.02 0.11 -9.55
C ASP A 285 71.59 0.21 -8.97
N GLY A 286 70.68 0.94 -9.63
CA GLY A 286 69.29 1.10 -9.23
C GLY A 286 69.05 1.98 -7.99
N LEU A 287 70.11 2.51 -7.38
CA LEU A 287 70.07 3.27 -6.12
C LEU A 287 70.17 4.79 -6.30
N GLY A 288 70.60 5.25 -7.47
CA GLY A 288 70.70 6.65 -7.83
C GLY A 288 69.78 7.03 -8.98
N VAL A 289 69.37 8.30 -8.98
CA VAL A 289 68.48 8.90 -9.99
C VAL A 289 69.27 10.05 -10.62
N SER A 290 69.72 9.89 -11.87
CA SER A 290 70.49 10.90 -12.60
C SER A 290 69.58 11.65 -13.56
N ILE A 291 69.62 12.98 -13.55
CA ILE A 291 68.89 13.78 -14.53
C ILE A 291 69.51 13.55 -15.91
N ASP A 292 68.69 13.21 -16.91
CA ASP A 292 69.15 13.11 -18.31
C ASP A 292 69.42 14.52 -18.85
N LEU A 293 70.68 14.96 -18.74
CA LEU A 293 71.10 16.30 -19.17
C LEU A 293 70.83 16.54 -20.66
N THR A 294 70.75 15.52 -21.51
CA THR A 294 70.44 15.73 -22.95
C THR A 294 69.02 16.24 -23.20
N LYS A 295 68.10 16.03 -22.25
CA LYS A 295 66.70 16.47 -22.33
C LYS A 295 66.45 17.78 -21.58
N VAL A 296 67.31 18.10 -20.60
CA VAL A 296 67.23 19.29 -19.73
C VAL A 296 68.21 20.40 -20.16
N MET A 297 69.18 20.10 -21.03
CA MET A 297 70.06 21.12 -21.60
C MET A 297 69.28 22.13 -22.42
N VAL A 298 69.63 23.40 -22.22
CA VAL A 298 69.12 24.51 -23.01
C VAL A 298 70.05 24.87 -24.15
N GLY A 299 69.47 25.15 -25.32
CA GLY A 299 70.21 25.71 -26.44
C GLY A 299 70.73 27.13 -26.12
N PRO A 300 71.67 27.68 -26.92
CA PRO A 300 72.31 28.97 -26.65
C PRO A 300 71.34 30.17 -26.63
N THR A 301 70.10 29.99 -27.07
CA THR A 301 69.05 31.02 -27.13
C THR A 301 67.85 30.73 -26.21
N GLU A 302 67.82 29.58 -25.54
CA GLU A 302 66.74 29.17 -24.64
C GLU A 302 67.20 29.32 -23.20
N SER A 303 66.42 29.99 -22.35
CA SER A 303 66.72 30.03 -20.92
C SER A 303 66.25 28.75 -20.23
N LEU A 304 66.90 28.36 -19.13
CA LEU A 304 66.48 27.20 -18.32
C LEU A 304 65.01 27.30 -17.89
N SER A 305 64.53 28.52 -17.62
CA SER A 305 63.12 28.79 -17.30
C SER A 305 62.19 28.49 -18.47
N GLN A 306 62.54 28.89 -19.70
CA GLN A 306 61.73 28.57 -20.89
C GLN A 306 61.65 27.05 -21.10
N ARG A 307 62.76 26.33 -20.93
CA ARG A 307 62.78 24.87 -21.07
C ARG A 307 61.92 24.16 -20.02
N LEU A 308 62.00 24.61 -18.76
CA LEU A 308 61.16 24.08 -17.68
C LEU A 308 59.67 24.37 -17.91
N ASN A 309 59.33 25.53 -18.48
CA ASN A 309 57.94 25.86 -18.84
C ASN A 309 57.43 24.97 -19.97
N THR A 310 58.24 24.68 -21.00
CA THR A 310 57.88 23.74 -22.07
C THR A 310 57.64 22.34 -21.51
N ILE A 311 58.54 21.86 -20.63
CA ILE A 311 58.39 20.55 -19.97
C ILE A 311 57.11 20.49 -19.13
N ALA A 312 56.78 21.56 -18.38
CA ALA A 312 55.55 21.62 -17.61
C ALA A 312 54.30 21.62 -18.50
N ALA A 313 54.34 22.30 -19.65
CA ALA A 313 53.25 22.31 -20.62
C ALA A 313 53.04 20.92 -21.27
N ASP A 314 54.12 20.26 -21.69
CA ASP A 314 54.08 18.92 -22.27
C ASP A 314 53.56 17.89 -21.26
N THR A 315 54.01 17.99 -20.00
CA THR A 315 53.51 17.13 -18.91
C THR A 315 52.01 17.36 -18.67
N GLY A 316 51.55 18.60 -18.73
CA GLY A 316 50.11 18.92 -18.60
C GLY A 316 49.26 18.38 -19.76
N ALA A 317 49.80 18.42 -20.99
CA ALA A 317 49.15 17.85 -22.17
C ALA A 317 49.07 16.32 -22.08
N ASP A 318 50.14 15.66 -21.68
CA ASP A 318 50.18 14.19 -21.54
C ASP A 318 49.25 13.70 -20.42
N VAL A 319 49.20 14.38 -19.27
CA VAL A 319 48.24 14.06 -18.21
C VAL A 319 46.81 14.25 -18.68
N SER A 320 46.53 15.29 -19.47
CA SER A 320 45.20 15.51 -20.05
C SER A 320 44.82 14.39 -21.03
N ALA A 321 45.75 13.98 -21.90
CA ALA A 321 45.54 12.88 -22.83
C ALA A 321 45.30 11.54 -22.11
N ALA A 322 46.07 11.24 -21.06
CA ALA A 322 45.87 10.04 -20.25
C ALA A 322 44.51 10.02 -19.52
N ILE A 323 44.04 11.18 -19.06
CA ILE A 323 42.69 11.32 -18.48
C ILE A 323 41.61 11.09 -19.55
N GLU A 324 41.80 11.61 -20.76
CA GLU A 324 40.88 11.42 -21.89
C GLU A 324 40.78 9.94 -22.27
N ASP A 325 41.93 9.25 -22.41
CA ASP A 325 42.00 7.81 -22.70
C ASP A 325 41.32 6.98 -21.61
N LEU A 326 41.56 7.31 -20.34
CA LEU A 326 40.91 6.65 -19.20
C LEU A 326 39.39 6.83 -19.24
N ASN A 327 38.91 8.05 -19.51
CA ASN A 327 37.49 8.36 -19.62
C ASN A 327 36.84 7.63 -20.81
N GLN A 328 37.54 7.53 -21.93
CA GLN A 328 37.06 6.83 -23.12
C GLN A 328 37.00 5.31 -22.89
N ALA A 329 38.01 4.74 -22.23
CA ALA A 329 38.02 3.34 -21.81
C ALA A 329 36.88 3.02 -20.82
N LEU A 330 36.65 3.89 -19.83
CA LEU A 330 35.57 3.74 -18.85
C LEU A 330 34.19 3.82 -19.52
N THR A 331 34.00 4.78 -20.43
CA THR A 331 32.77 4.94 -21.21
C THR A 331 32.49 3.70 -22.07
N THR A 332 33.52 3.16 -22.72
CA THR A 332 33.40 1.94 -23.53
C THR A 332 32.99 0.74 -22.68
N LYS A 333 33.58 0.57 -21.48
CA LYS A 333 33.19 -0.48 -20.53
C LYS A 333 31.75 -0.33 -20.05
N ILE A 334 31.33 0.88 -19.69
CA ILE A 334 29.95 1.16 -19.24
C ILE A 334 28.94 0.83 -20.34
N ASN A 335 29.23 1.21 -21.59
CA ASN A 335 28.35 0.91 -22.73
C ASN A 335 28.27 -0.59 -23.03
N ALA A 336 29.39 -1.31 -22.92
CA ALA A 336 29.42 -2.76 -23.08
C ALA A 336 28.59 -3.46 -22.00
N GLU A 337 28.68 -3.02 -20.75
CA GLU A 337 27.87 -3.58 -19.65
C GLU A 337 26.38 -3.23 -19.78
N ALA A 338 26.05 -2.00 -20.20
CA ALA A 338 24.68 -1.61 -20.50
C ALA A 338 24.07 -2.49 -21.61
N THR A 339 24.85 -2.77 -22.66
CA THR A 339 24.43 -3.66 -23.76
C THR A 339 24.21 -5.09 -23.27
N ALA A 340 25.13 -5.63 -22.46
CA ALA A 340 24.99 -6.97 -21.89
C ALA A 340 23.73 -7.10 -21.02
N ARG A 341 23.43 -6.08 -20.20
CA ARG A 341 22.19 -6.04 -19.39
C ARG A 341 20.93 -6.00 -20.25
N GLN A 342 20.97 -5.31 -21.38
CA GLN A 342 19.83 -5.22 -22.31
C GLN A 342 19.59 -6.55 -23.04
N THR A 343 20.65 -7.27 -23.42
CA THR A 343 20.55 -8.64 -23.94
C THR A 343 19.94 -9.58 -22.90
N LEU A 344 20.43 -9.53 -21.65
CA LEU A 344 19.91 -10.37 -20.56
C LEU A 344 18.42 -10.14 -20.30
N GLN A 345 17.97 -8.88 -20.37
CA GLN A 345 16.56 -8.52 -20.26
C GLN A 345 15.73 -9.14 -21.40
N THR A 346 16.22 -9.06 -22.62
CA THR A 346 15.54 -9.61 -23.81
C THR A 346 15.40 -11.13 -23.72
N ASP A 347 16.47 -11.82 -23.30
CA ASP A 347 16.46 -13.28 -23.13
C ASP A 347 15.51 -13.71 -22.01
N PHE A 348 15.47 -12.96 -20.90
CA PHE A 348 14.53 -13.20 -19.80
C PHE A 348 13.06 -13.07 -20.26
N GLU A 349 12.74 -12.01 -21.02
CA GLU A 349 11.40 -11.80 -21.57
C GLU A 349 11.00 -12.91 -22.57
N GLY A 350 11.93 -13.36 -23.42
CA GLY A 350 11.71 -14.48 -24.34
C GLY A 350 11.46 -15.81 -23.62
N ASN A 351 12.25 -16.12 -22.59
CA ASN A 351 12.07 -17.32 -21.78
C ASN A 351 10.76 -17.31 -20.99
N LEU A 352 10.37 -16.16 -20.43
CA LEU A 352 9.08 -15.99 -19.75
C LEU A 352 7.91 -16.23 -20.71
N ALA A 353 7.96 -15.69 -21.93
CA ALA A 353 6.94 -15.90 -22.94
C ALA A 353 6.82 -17.39 -23.34
N SER A 354 7.95 -18.09 -23.52
CA SER A 354 7.97 -19.53 -23.79
C SER A 354 7.39 -20.36 -22.65
N ALA A 355 7.73 -20.04 -21.39
CA ALA A 355 7.19 -20.75 -20.23
C ALA A 355 5.66 -20.57 -20.08
N VAL A 356 5.17 -19.35 -20.29
CA VAL A 356 3.72 -19.05 -20.28
C VAL A 356 3.00 -19.79 -21.40
N SER A 357 3.55 -19.79 -22.62
CA SER A 357 2.97 -20.51 -23.77
C SER A 357 2.89 -22.02 -23.53
N THR A 358 3.96 -22.61 -22.99
CA THR A 358 4.03 -24.05 -22.68
C THR A 358 3.02 -24.44 -21.60
N THR A 359 2.91 -23.62 -20.54
CA THR A 359 1.94 -23.84 -19.44
C THR A 359 0.50 -23.75 -19.95
N LYS A 360 0.21 -22.78 -20.83
CA LYS A 360 -1.11 -22.64 -21.45
C LYS A 360 -1.45 -23.83 -22.34
N ALA A 361 -0.53 -24.25 -23.19
CA ALA A 361 -0.72 -25.41 -24.07
C ALA A 361 -0.99 -26.69 -23.27
N TYR A 362 -0.28 -26.91 -22.16
CA TYR A 362 -0.51 -28.06 -21.27
C TYR A 362 -1.91 -28.00 -20.63
N SER A 363 -2.32 -26.83 -20.12
CA SER A 363 -3.66 -26.63 -19.53
C SER A 363 -4.78 -26.85 -20.54
N ASP A 364 -4.64 -26.32 -21.76
CA ASP A 364 -5.63 -26.45 -22.83
C ASP A 364 -5.76 -27.92 -23.28
N ASN A 365 -4.64 -28.63 -23.37
CA ASN A 365 -4.63 -30.05 -23.73
C ASN A 365 -5.35 -30.87 -22.64
N LYS A 366 -5.00 -30.67 -21.36
CA LYS A 366 -5.61 -31.38 -20.23
C LYS A 366 -7.11 -31.12 -20.09
N LEU A 367 -7.56 -29.89 -20.35
CA LEU A 367 -8.98 -29.54 -20.38
C LEU A 367 -9.70 -30.28 -21.52
N THR A 368 -9.08 -30.34 -22.70
CA THR A 368 -9.63 -31.02 -23.89
C THR A 368 -9.72 -32.53 -23.68
N THR A 369 -8.69 -33.17 -23.10
CA THR A 369 -8.72 -34.61 -22.82
C THR A 369 -9.79 -34.96 -21.78
N THR A 370 -9.91 -34.14 -20.73
CA THR A 370 -10.93 -34.32 -19.70
C THR A 370 -12.34 -34.18 -20.30
N LEU A 371 -12.57 -33.17 -21.14
CA LEU A 371 -13.86 -32.93 -21.79
C LEU A 371 -14.26 -34.09 -22.72
N ASN A 372 -13.29 -34.68 -23.42
CA ASN A 372 -13.53 -35.81 -24.33
C ASN A 372 -13.80 -37.13 -23.57
N SER A 373 -13.19 -37.36 -22.41
CA SER A 373 -13.50 -38.53 -21.57
C SER A 373 -14.92 -38.51 -21.00
N TYR A 374 -15.51 -37.32 -20.80
CA TYR A 374 -16.87 -37.15 -20.27
C TYR A 374 -17.99 -37.28 -21.30
N ALA A 375 -17.71 -37.10 -22.59
CA ALA A 375 -18.72 -37.27 -23.66
C ALA A 375 -19.18 -38.73 -23.82
N THR A 376 -18.45 -39.70 -23.24
CA THR A 376 -18.72 -41.13 -23.34
C THR A 376 -19.62 -41.71 -22.22
N LEU A 377 -20.01 -40.95 -21.19
CA LEU A 377 -20.73 -41.49 -20.01
C LEU A 377 -22.18 -41.00 -19.91
N SER A 378 -23.04 -41.48 -20.81
CA SER A 378 -24.48 -41.12 -20.89
C SER A 378 -25.42 -42.12 -20.19
N LEU A 379 -25.10 -42.65 -18.99
CA LEU A 379 -25.98 -43.66 -18.37
C LEU A 379 -26.27 -43.62 -16.86
N VAL A 380 -25.99 -42.54 -16.11
CA VAL A 380 -26.32 -42.54 -14.66
C VAL A 380 -26.89 -41.21 -14.16
N ASN A 381 -28.21 -41.02 -14.26
CA ASN A 381 -28.88 -39.76 -13.86
C ASN A 381 -28.88 -39.48 -12.33
N GLY A 382 -28.60 -40.46 -11.46
CA GLY A 382 -28.44 -40.25 -10.01
C GLY A 382 -27.02 -39.79 -9.64
N ASN A 383 -26.01 -40.53 -10.11
CA ASN A 383 -24.61 -40.11 -10.00
C ASN A 383 -24.34 -38.82 -10.77
N LYS A 384 -25.13 -38.52 -11.81
CA LYS A 384 -25.11 -37.24 -12.51
C LYS A 384 -25.36 -36.06 -11.58
N SER A 385 -26.28 -36.13 -10.61
CA SER A 385 -26.53 -34.95 -9.75
C SER A 385 -25.40 -34.73 -8.73
N ALA A 386 -24.82 -35.80 -8.19
CA ALA A 386 -23.65 -35.72 -7.31
C ALA A 386 -22.38 -35.32 -8.07
N ALA A 387 -22.16 -35.91 -9.25
CA ALA A 387 -21.08 -35.53 -10.16
C ALA A 387 -21.27 -34.09 -10.65
N ASP A 388 -22.48 -33.66 -11.02
CA ASP A 388 -22.79 -32.29 -11.42
C ASP A 388 -22.53 -31.31 -10.26
N SER A 389 -22.81 -31.71 -9.01
CA SER A 389 -22.49 -30.90 -7.82
C SER A 389 -20.99 -30.81 -7.56
N SER A 390 -20.26 -31.93 -7.67
CA SER A 390 -18.80 -31.97 -7.56
C SER A 390 -18.14 -31.19 -8.71
N ILE A 391 -18.67 -31.29 -9.92
CA ILE A 391 -18.26 -30.54 -11.10
C ILE A 391 -18.54 -29.06 -10.87
N SER A 392 -19.73 -28.69 -10.40
CA SER A 392 -20.05 -27.29 -10.08
C SER A 392 -19.09 -26.73 -9.03
N THR A 393 -18.72 -27.52 -8.02
CA THR A 393 -17.74 -27.15 -7.01
C THR A 393 -16.34 -27.00 -7.59
N LEU A 394 -15.88 -27.96 -8.40
CA LEU A 394 -14.57 -27.92 -9.09
C LEU A 394 -14.49 -26.76 -10.08
N THR A 395 -15.54 -26.51 -10.86
CA THR A 395 -15.65 -25.38 -11.78
C THR A 395 -15.62 -24.06 -11.02
N THR A 396 -16.30 -23.97 -9.87
CA THR A 396 -16.28 -22.78 -9.01
C THR A 396 -14.88 -22.55 -8.43
N ASN A 397 -14.24 -23.60 -7.90
CA ASN A 397 -12.88 -23.53 -7.34
C ASN A 397 -11.85 -23.18 -8.41
N LEU A 398 -11.95 -23.77 -9.61
CA LEU A 398 -11.07 -23.46 -10.73
C LEU A 398 -11.28 -22.03 -11.22
N SER A 399 -12.53 -21.55 -11.28
CA SER A 399 -12.83 -20.16 -11.64
C SER A 399 -12.28 -19.18 -10.60
N ALA A 400 -12.34 -19.53 -9.31
CA ALA A 400 -11.75 -18.76 -8.23
C ALA A 400 -10.21 -18.73 -8.32
N GLU A 401 -9.57 -19.87 -8.58
CA GLU A 401 -8.12 -19.98 -8.78
C GLU A 401 -7.65 -19.19 -10.02
N VAL A 402 -8.36 -19.30 -11.14
CA VAL A 402 -8.08 -18.51 -12.36
C VAL A 402 -8.22 -17.00 -12.05
N THR A 403 -9.25 -16.60 -11.31
CA THR A 403 -9.43 -15.21 -10.89
C THR A 403 -8.29 -14.74 -9.99
N ALA A 404 -7.87 -15.55 -9.02
CA ALA A 404 -6.74 -15.27 -8.14
C ALA A 404 -5.44 -15.13 -8.93
N ARG A 405 -5.20 -15.98 -9.94
CA ARG A 405 -4.03 -15.89 -10.82
C ARG A 405 -4.06 -14.65 -11.71
N ILE A 406 -5.22 -14.24 -12.21
CA ILE A 406 -5.38 -12.99 -12.97
C ILE A 406 -5.09 -11.78 -12.06
N GLN A 407 -5.58 -11.78 -10.82
CA GLN A 407 -5.28 -10.73 -9.84
C GLN A 407 -3.80 -10.68 -9.48
N LEU A 408 -3.15 -11.84 -9.30
CA LEU A 408 -1.72 -11.92 -9.06
C LEU A 408 -0.93 -11.39 -10.26
N ALA A 409 -1.27 -11.79 -11.49
CA ALA A 409 -0.64 -11.28 -12.71
C ALA A 409 -0.79 -9.76 -12.85
N THR A 410 -1.97 -9.22 -12.50
CA THR A 410 -2.21 -7.77 -12.48
C THR A 410 -1.35 -7.07 -11.43
N THR A 411 -1.24 -7.65 -10.23
CA THR A 411 -0.41 -7.13 -9.13
C THR A 411 1.07 -7.11 -9.52
N VAL A 412 1.56 -8.21 -10.11
CA VAL A 412 2.94 -8.31 -10.63
C VAL A 412 3.17 -7.29 -11.74
N GLY A 413 2.22 -7.10 -12.65
CA GLY A 413 2.27 -6.07 -13.69
C GLY A 413 2.39 -4.66 -13.10
N ASN A 414 1.56 -4.31 -12.12
CA ASN A 414 1.61 -3.01 -11.45
C ASN A 414 2.92 -2.78 -10.68
N ASN A 415 3.41 -3.80 -9.99
CA ASN A 415 4.71 -3.76 -9.32
C ASN A 415 5.85 -3.56 -10.32
N LYS A 416 5.80 -4.24 -11.48
CA LYS A 416 6.76 -4.04 -12.56
C LYS A 416 6.73 -2.60 -13.09
N SER A 417 5.55 -2.05 -13.42
CA SER A 417 5.43 -0.68 -13.89
C SER A 417 5.94 0.36 -12.87
N SER A 418 5.74 0.10 -11.58
CA SER A 418 6.27 0.94 -10.50
C SER A 418 7.80 0.86 -10.39
N ALA A 419 8.36 -0.35 -10.55
CA ALA A 419 9.81 -0.55 -10.61
C ALA A 419 10.42 0.10 -11.85
N ASP A 420 9.81 -0.07 -13.03
CA ASP A 420 10.23 0.56 -14.29
C ASP A 420 10.23 2.10 -14.17
N SER A 421 9.19 2.67 -13.54
CA SER A 421 9.11 4.12 -13.28
C SER A 421 10.20 4.61 -12.32
N SER A 422 10.52 3.81 -11.30
CA SER A 422 11.60 4.10 -10.35
C SER A 422 12.97 4.05 -11.03
N ILE A 423 13.20 3.04 -11.89
CA ILE A 423 14.42 2.90 -12.69
C ILE A 423 14.55 4.09 -13.66
N SER A 424 13.48 4.46 -14.36
CA SER A 424 13.49 5.63 -15.26
C SER A 424 13.84 6.93 -14.53
N THR A 425 13.30 7.11 -13.33
CA THR A 425 13.62 8.25 -12.46
C THR A 425 15.08 8.23 -12.02
N LEU A 426 15.61 7.08 -11.60
CA LEU A 426 17.02 6.92 -11.23
C LEU A 426 17.95 7.19 -12.41
N THR A 427 17.63 6.70 -13.61
CA THR A 427 18.40 6.97 -14.83
C THR A 427 18.42 8.47 -15.15
N THR A 428 17.29 9.15 -15.01
CA THR A 428 17.20 10.60 -15.23
C THR A 428 18.02 11.38 -14.20
N ASN A 429 17.94 10.99 -12.92
CA ASN A 429 18.73 11.61 -11.85
C ASN A 429 20.23 11.37 -12.05
N LEU A 430 20.63 10.17 -12.46
CA LEU A 430 22.03 9.83 -12.75
C LEU A 430 22.56 10.66 -13.93
N ALA A 431 21.78 10.82 -15.01
CA ALA A 431 22.15 11.67 -16.13
C ALA A 431 22.30 13.16 -15.72
N ALA A 432 21.41 13.65 -14.85
CA ALA A 432 21.53 14.99 -14.29
C ALA A 432 22.77 15.15 -13.40
N GLU A 433 23.10 14.16 -12.57
CA GLU A 433 24.31 14.16 -11.74
C GLU A 433 25.58 14.11 -12.58
N VAL A 434 25.63 13.29 -13.63
CA VAL A 434 26.74 13.26 -14.60
C VAL A 434 26.92 14.64 -15.23
N THR A 435 25.83 15.27 -15.69
CA THR A 435 25.88 16.63 -16.25
C THR A 435 26.39 17.66 -15.24
N ALA A 436 25.93 17.59 -13.99
CA ALA A 436 26.40 18.47 -12.92
C ALA A 436 27.89 18.27 -12.63
N ARG A 437 28.39 17.03 -12.63
CA ARG A 437 29.81 16.70 -12.46
C ARG A 437 30.66 17.20 -13.64
N THR A 438 30.18 17.06 -14.87
CA THR A 438 30.85 17.63 -16.06
C THR A 438 30.96 19.15 -15.96
N ASN A 439 29.86 19.84 -15.60
CA ASN A 439 29.87 21.30 -15.43
C ASN A 439 30.82 21.75 -14.31
N LEU A 440 30.88 21.00 -13.21
CA LEU A 440 31.82 21.26 -12.12
C LEU A 440 33.26 21.07 -12.59
N ALA A 441 33.56 19.99 -13.32
CA ALA A 441 34.88 19.75 -13.89
C ALA A 441 35.32 20.89 -14.82
N THR A 442 34.44 21.36 -15.71
CA THR A 442 34.70 22.53 -16.58
C THR A 442 34.95 23.80 -15.77
N THR A 443 34.17 24.05 -14.73
CA THR A 443 34.34 25.21 -13.85
C THR A 443 35.68 25.17 -13.11
N VAL A 444 36.03 24.01 -12.55
CA VAL A 444 37.32 23.78 -11.88
C VAL A 444 38.48 23.96 -12.86
N GLY A 445 38.37 23.42 -14.08
CA GLY A 445 39.36 23.62 -15.14
C GLY A 445 39.57 25.10 -15.48
N THR A 446 38.47 25.85 -15.66
CA THR A 446 38.53 27.30 -15.92
C THR A 446 39.17 28.07 -14.78
N ASN A 447 38.78 27.76 -13.54
CA ASN A 447 39.35 28.39 -12.34
C ASN A 447 40.85 28.07 -12.22
N LYS A 448 41.27 26.84 -12.52
CA LYS A 448 42.68 26.47 -12.56
C LYS A 448 43.44 27.27 -13.60
N SER A 449 42.96 27.37 -14.84
CA SER A 449 43.59 28.17 -15.89
C SER A 449 43.71 29.65 -15.51
N ASN A 450 42.70 30.21 -14.87
CA ASN A 450 42.74 31.59 -14.36
C ASN A 450 43.79 31.76 -13.25
N ALA A 451 43.86 30.81 -12.31
CA ALA A 451 44.86 30.82 -11.25
C ALA A 451 46.28 30.67 -11.81
N ASP A 452 46.49 29.77 -12.77
CA ASP A 452 47.77 29.58 -13.46
C ASP A 452 48.18 30.88 -14.21
N ALA A 453 47.24 31.54 -14.89
CA ALA A 453 47.49 32.82 -15.56
C ALA A 453 47.88 33.93 -14.58
N GLN A 454 47.19 34.04 -13.43
CA GLN A 454 47.54 34.99 -12.37
C GLN A 454 48.92 34.69 -11.77
N LEU A 455 49.24 33.42 -11.55
CA LEU A 455 50.53 32.98 -11.04
C LEU A 455 51.67 33.31 -12.02
N LEU A 456 51.44 33.16 -13.32
CA LEU A 456 52.39 33.56 -14.36
C LEU A 456 52.63 35.07 -14.33
N VAL A 457 51.58 35.89 -14.26
CA VAL A 457 51.68 37.35 -14.15
C VAL A 457 52.49 37.76 -12.91
N LEU A 458 52.21 37.14 -11.75
CA LEU A 458 52.96 37.39 -10.51
C LEU A 458 54.44 37.01 -10.63
N THR A 459 54.73 35.88 -11.29
CA THR A 459 56.09 35.42 -11.53
C THR A 459 56.84 36.41 -12.42
N THR A 460 56.24 36.84 -13.54
CA THR A 460 56.83 37.87 -14.42
C THR A 460 57.05 39.19 -13.70
N ALA A 461 56.09 39.63 -12.87
CA ALA A 461 56.24 40.85 -12.07
C ALA A 461 57.40 40.74 -11.07
N LYS A 462 57.57 39.57 -10.43
CA LYS A 462 58.67 39.29 -9.52
C LYS A 462 60.02 39.30 -10.24
N ASP A 463 60.12 38.72 -11.43
CA ASP A 463 61.34 38.72 -12.23
C ASP A 463 61.70 40.14 -12.70
N ALA A 464 60.69 40.95 -13.07
CA ALA A 464 60.88 42.36 -13.39
C ALA A 464 61.38 43.16 -12.17
N GLN A 465 60.80 42.94 -10.98
CA GLN A 465 61.27 43.55 -9.74
C GLN A 465 62.70 43.14 -9.39
N ALA A 466 63.05 41.86 -9.55
CA ALA A 466 64.42 41.37 -9.34
C ALA A 466 65.41 42.04 -10.31
N SER A 467 65.02 42.20 -11.58
CA SER A 467 65.82 42.89 -12.59
C SER A 467 66.01 44.38 -12.26
N GLN A 468 64.95 45.05 -11.80
CA GLN A 468 65.02 46.44 -11.34
C GLN A 468 65.94 46.57 -10.11
N LEU A 469 65.85 45.64 -9.16
CA LEU A 469 66.70 45.63 -7.97
C LEU A 469 68.19 45.43 -8.33
N SER A 470 68.49 44.52 -9.26
CA SER A 470 69.85 44.31 -9.78
C SER A 470 70.40 45.55 -10.48
N THR A 471 69.56 46.23 -11.28
CA THR A 471 69.91 47.51 -11.92
C THR A 471 70.24 48.57 -10.87
N LEU A 472 69.38 48.71 -9.86
CA LEU A 472 69.59 49.66 -8.76
C LEU A 472 70.89 49.36 -7.99
N GLN A 473 71.16 48.09 -7.69
CA GLN A 473 72.42 47.67 -7.05
C GLN A 473 73.64 48.09 -7.88
N THR A 474 73.58 47.90 -9.20
CA THR A 474 74.65 48.31 -10.12
C THR A 474 74.83 49.84 -10.14
N THR A 475 73.74 50.61 -10.19
CA THR A 475 73.78 52.08 -10.11
C THR A 475 74.37 52.56 -8.79
N VAL A 476 73.95 51.98 -7.67
CA VAL A 476 74.47 52.33 -6.33
C VAL A 476 75.95 52.00 -6.23
N ALA A 477 76.40 50.86 -6.75
CA ALA A 477 77.82 50.52 -6.81
C ALA A 477 78.62 51.54 -7.65
N GLY A 478 78.08 51.98 -8.80
CA GLY A 478 78.68 53.03 -9.63
C GLY A 478 78.78 54.39 -8.94
N HIS A 479 77.73 54.81 -8.23
CA HIS A 479 77.78 56.01 -7.40
C HIS A 479 78.79 55.90 -6.26
N THR A 480 78.86 54.74 -5.60
CA THR A 480 79.84 54.46 -4.53
C THR A 480 81.27 54.60 -5.05
N ALA A 481 81.57 54.05 -6.24
CA ALA A 481 82.87 54.21 -6.89
C ALA A 481 83.18 55.67 -7.27
N THR A 482 82.17 56.41 -7.74
CA THR A 482 82.30 57.85 -8.05
C THR A 482 82.62 58.67 -6.80
N ILE A 483 81.91 58.40 -5.69
CA ILE A 483 82.15 59.05 -4.39
C ILE A 483 83.58 58.75 -3.92
N ALA A 484 84.02 57.50 -3.94
CA ALA A 484 85.38 57.13 -3.57
C ALA A 484 86.45 57.84 -4.43
N THR A 485 86.17 58.03 -5.73
CA THR A 485 87.04 58.78 -6.65
C THR A 485 87.11 60.26 -6.25
N ASN A 486 85.96 60.89 -5.97
CA ASN A 486 85.91 62.28 -5.53
C ASN A 486 86.60 62.48 -4.18
N ASP A 487 86.41 61.57 -3.21
CA ASP A 487 87.11 61.61 -1.91
C ASP A 487 88.62 61.53 -2.08
N THR A 488 89.11 60.69 -3.00
CA THR A 488 90.54 60.60 -3.34
C THR A 488 91.05 61.88 -3.98
N ALA A 489 90.27 62.47 -4.90
CA ALA A 489 90.61 63.74 -5.54
C ALA A 489 90.68 64.88 -4.51
N PHE A 490 89.70 65.00 -3.62
CA PHE A 490 89.72 65.97 -2.52
C PHE A 490 90.91 65.76 -1.57
N THR A 491 91.23 64.51 -1.26
CA THR A 491 92.39 64.18 -0.41
C THR A 491 93.70 64.61 -1.08
N THR A 492 93.83 64.38 -2.38
CA THR A 492 95.00 64.79 -3.18
C THR A 492 95.09 66.31 -3.28
N GLU A 493 93.98 66.99 -3.53
CA GLU A 493 93.93 68.45 -3.55
C GLU A 493 94.34 69.03 -2.19
N LYS A 494 93.82 68.48 -1.10
CA LYS A 494 94.18 68.87 0.27
C LYS A 494 95.67 68.64 0.55
N ALA A 495 96.24 67.52 0.10
CA ALA A 495 97.67 67.27 0.20
C ALA A 495 98.49 68.28 -0.63
N ALA A 496 98.07 68.60 -1.85
CA ALA A 496 98.71 69.60 -2.70
C ALA A 496 98.63 71.02 -2.09
N GLN A 497 97.50 71.37 -1.46
CA GLN A 497 97.36 72.61 -0.70
C GLN A 497 98.31 72.62 0.52
N ALA A 498 98.43 71.50 1.25
CA ALA A 498 99.38 71.38 2.35
C ALA A 498 100.83 71.53 1.87
N THR A 499 101.21 70.93 0.73
CA THR A 499 102.52 71.14 0.11
C THR A 499 102.74 72.58 -0.31
N ARG A 500 101.74 73.22 -0.96
CA ARG A 500 101.81 74.65 -1.31
C ARG A 500 102.05 75.51 -0.08
N ASN A 501 101.30 75.26 0.99
CA ASN A 501 101.46 75.98 2.26
C ASN A 501 102.86 75.76 2.84
N SER A 502 103.37 74.53 2.82
CA SER A 502 104.74 74.22 3.26
C SER A 502 105.82 74.94 2.42
N VAL A 503 105.63 75.07 1.10
CA VAL A 503 106.54 75.84 0.22
C VAL A 503 106.44 77.35 0.47
N ILE A 504 105.24 77.86 0.74
CA ILE A 504 105.03 79.25 1.16
C ILE A 504 105.77 79.48 2.48
N ASP A 505 105.54 78.65 3.48
CA ASP A 505 106.23 78.71 4.77
C ASP A 505 107.75 78.67 4.59
N ALA A 506 108.28 77.77 3.75
CA ALA A 506 109.71 77.69 3.46
C ALA A 506 110.27 78.94 2.75
N LYS A 507 109.51 79.55 1.84
CA LYS A 507 109.89 80.82 1.18
C LYS A 507 109.89 82.00 2.17
N PHE A 508 109.06 81.98 3.20
CA PHE A 508 109.04 82.99 4.26
C PHE A 508 110.07 82.73 5.36
N ASN A 509 110.53 81.49 5.55
CA ASN A 509 111.55 81.11 6.54
C ASN A 509 113.00 81.16 6.00
N GLY A 510 113.18 81.32 4.68
CA GLY A 510 114.49 81.47 4.02
C GLY A 510 114.94 82.94 3.93
N THR A 511 116.25 83.16 3.84
CA THR A 511 117.01 84.44 3.90
C THR A 511 116.68 85.53 2.84
N THR A 512 115.52 85.47 2.21
CA THR A 512 114.99 86.47 1.26
C THR A 512 114.09 87.52 1.94
N SER A 513 114.21 87.68 3.26
CA SER A 513 113.37 88.55 4.10
C SER A 513 114.09 89.80 4.65
N SER A 514 115.17 90.27 4.00
CA SER A 514 115.82 91.55 4.37
C SER A 514 115.30 92.77 3.58
N THR A 515 114.59 92.55 2.48
CA THR A 515 113.95 93.62 1.67
C THR A 515 112.46 93.80 1.95
N ILE A 516 111.78 92.75 2.43
CA ILE A 516 110.36 92.80 2.84
C ILE A 516 110.21 93.32 4.27
N TYR A 517 111.18 93.11 5.17
CA TYR A 517 111.12 93.59 6.56
C TYR A 517 111.07 95.13 6.65
N THR A 518 111.76 95.84 5.76
CA THR A 518 111.75 97.31 5.67
C THR A 518 110.45 97.86 5.07
N ALA A 519 109.76 97.10 4.22
CA ALA A 519 108.45 97.46 3.67
C ALA A 519 107.29 97.06 4.62
N ALA A 520 107.44 95.97 5.37
CA ALA A 520 106.46 95.47 6.33
C ALA A 520 106.44 96.26 7.64
N GLN A 521 107.57 96.85 8.08
CA GLN A 521 107.59 97.76 9.24
C GLN A 521 106.85 99.08 8.96
N ALA A 522 106.82 99.52 7.69
CA ALA A 522 106.00 100.66 7.25
C ALA A 522 104.50 100.30 7.10
N ALA A 523 104.17 99.06 6.70
CA ALA A 523 102.79 98.59 6.52
C ALA A 523 102.12 98.06 7.82
N ALA A 524 102.90 97.55 8.78
CA ALA A 524 102.40 97.03 10.06
C ALA A 524 101.83 98.13 10.99
N THR A 525 102.22 99.39 10.78
CA THR A 525 101.60 100.55 11.44
C THR A 525 100.21 100.89 10.84
N GLN A 526 99.90 100.42 9.62
CA GLN A 526 98.61 100.62 8.94
C GLN A 526 97.68 99.40 8.96
N ALA A 527 98.18 98.18 9.20
CA ALA A 527 97.39 96.95 9.09
C ALA A 527 96.69 96.49 10.39
N SER A 528 96.89 97.19 11.52
CA SER A 528 96.09 96.98 12.75
C SER A 528 94.60 97.34 12.58
N ALA A 529 94.22 97.93 11.44
CA ALA A 529 92.84 98.24 11.09
C ALA A 529 92.14 97.17 10.21
N VAL A 530 92.86 96.13 9.75
CA VAL A 530 92.30 95.09 8.85
C VAL A 530 91.93 93.81 9.60
N ALA A 531 92.48 93.60 10.80
CA ALA A 531 92.08 92.51 11.71
C ALA A 531 90.66 92.68 12.30
N THR A 532 90.02 93.84 12.11
CA THR A 532 88.61 94.09 12.46
C THR A 532 87.65 93.71 11.33
N THR A 533 88.14 93.63 10.08
CA THR A 533 87.30 93.41 8.88
C THR A 533 87.09 91.93 8.56
N LEU A 534 87.94 91.02 9.05
CA LEU A 534 87.72 89.57 8.88
C LEU A 534 86.87 88.93 9.99
N ASN A 535 86.58 89.67 11.07
CA ASN A 535 85.63 89.27 12.12
C ASN A 535 84.19 89.79 11.83
N GLN A 536 83.93 90.23 10.60
CA GLN A 536 82.64 90.75 10.11
C GLN A 536 82.32 90.24 8.70
N MET A 537 82.28 88.90 8.51
CA MET A 537 81.42 88.27 7.48
C MET A 537 79.93 88.40 7.86
N GLY A 538 79.51 89.63 8.14
CA GLY A 538 78.15 90.04 8.30
C GLY A 538 78.03 91.44 7.71
N VAL A 539 77.33 91.55 6.59
CA VAL A 539 76.67 92.81 6.21
C VAL A 539 75.21 92.66 6.60
N THR A 540 74.81 93.43 7.60
CA THR A 540 73.45 93.63 8.05
C THR A 540 72.74 94.61 7.11
N ILE A 541 71.52 94.29 6.67
CA ILE A 541 70.54 95.31 6.29
C ILE A 541 69.52 95.37 7.45
N GLY A 542 69.49 96.50 8.17
CA GLY A 542 68.44 96.91 9.11
C GLY A 542 68.03 95.94 10.24
N GLN A 543 68.52 96.17 11.45
CA GLN A 543 68.01 95.60 12.73
C GLN A 543 68.01 94.05 12.84
N GLY A 544 69.01 93.41 12.24
CA GLY A 544 69.61 92.14 12.68
C GLY A 544 68.69 91.04 13.19
N SER A 545 68.38 90.06 12.33
CA SER A 545 68.43 88.61 12.61
C SER A 545 68.00 87.78 11.38
N ALA A 546 68.82 86.79 11.02
CA ALA A 546 68.58 85.67 10.09
C ALA A 546 68.93 85.82 8.60
N TRP A 547 69.96 85.04 8.21
CA TRP A 547 69.99 84.28 6.97
C TRP A 547 68.82 83.29 7.00
N ALA A 548 67.83 83.44 6.11
CA ALA A 548 66.57 82.72 6.20
C ALA A 548 66.70 81.26 5.75
N ILE A 549 66.93 80.37 6.72
CA ILE A 549 66.37 79.02 6.70
C ILE A 549 64.98 79.12 7.35
N ASP A 550 64.00 78.45 6.73
CA ASP A 550 62.60 78.35 7.18
C ASP A 550 62.49 77.96 8.68
N SER A 551 62.26 78.98 9.52
CA SER A 551 62.22 78.84 10.98
C SER A 551 61.07 77.97 11.50
N ASN A 552 60.03 77.71 10.69
CA ASN A 552 58.94 76.82 11.08
C ASN A 552 59.34 75.34 11.05
N LYS A 553 60.49 75.00 10.44
CA LYS A 553 60.96 73.62 10.34
C LYS A 553 62.17 73.30 11.23
N VAL A 554 62.81 74.30 11.84
CA VAL A 554 64.08 74.10 12.57
C VAL A 554 64.11 74.73 13.97
N SER A 555 63.06 75.45 14.40
CA SER A 555 63.03 75.98 15.77
C SER A 555 62.85 74.87 16.80
N VAL A 556 63.75 74.83 17.78
CA VAL A 556 63.63 74.08 19.03
C VAL A 556 63.10 75.01 20.11
N SER A 557 62.23 74.52 20.98
CA SER A 557 61.70 75.33 22.10
C SER A 557 62.81 75.66 23.11
N ALA A 558 62.60 76.65 23.99
CA ALA A 558 63.59 77.03 25.02
C ALA A 558 63.97 75.88 25.98
N THR A 559 63.19 74.79 26.00
CA THR A 559 63.43 73.58 26.81
C THR A 559 63.93 72.40 25.98
N GLU A 560 64.10 72.55 24.67
CA GLU A 560 64.46 71.47 23.75
C GLU A 560 65.80 71.80 23.09
N SER A 561 66.81 70.95 23.28
CA SER A 561 68.09 71.15 22.59
C SER A 561 67.97 70.74 21.12
N LEU A 562 68.85 71.26 20.26
CA LEU A 562 68.93 70.82 18.86
C LEU A 562 69.12 69.30 18.76
N ALA A 563 69.86 68.69 19.70
CA ALA A 563 69.99 67.24 19.81
C ALA A 563 68.67 66.56 20.19
N THR A 564 67.86 67.18 21.06
CA THR A 564 66.52 66.69 21.44
C THR A 564 65.55 66.76 20.27
N ARG A 565 65.60 67.83 19.47
CA ARG A 565 64.78 67.95 18.25
C ARG A 565 65.22 67.01 17.14
N LEU A 566 66.53 66.83 16.96
CA LEU A 566 67.05 65.83 16.03
C LEU A 566 66.68 64.42 16.49
N THR A 567 66.66 64.18 17.80
CA THR A 567 66.18 62.92 18.39
C THR A 567 64.67 62.77 18.23
N SER A 568 63.89 63.85 18.32
CA SER A 568 62.44 63.89 18.05
C SER A 568 62.13 63.58 16.58
N ILE A 569 62.84 64.20 15.63
CA ILE A 569 62.71 63.92 14.19
C ILE A 569 63.20 62.50 13.86
N ASN A 570 64.29 62.04 14.49
CA ASN A 570 64.76 60.66 14.37
C ASN A 570 63.81 59.65 15.03
N SER A 571 63.03 60.06 16.03
CA SER A 571 61.96 59.25 16.65
C SER A 571 60.65 59.28 15.86
N GLU A 572 60.32 60.37 15.16
CA GLU A 572 59.19 60.46 14.23
C GLU A 572 59.45 59.68 12.94
N MET A 573 60.72 59.63 12.49
CA MET A 573 61.13 58.76 11.38
C MET A 573 61.36 57.30 11.82
N GLY A 574 61.76 57.06 13.08
CA GLY A 574 62.00 55.72 13.64
C GLY A 574 60.75 54.95 14.07
N THR A 575 59.58 55.61 14.16
CA THR A 575 58.33 54.97 14.62
C THR A 575 57.36 54.59 13.50
N LYS A 576 57.71 54.81 12.22
CA LYS A 576 56.84 54.46 11.07
C LYS A 576 57.29 53.28 10.20
N ALA A 577 58.30 52.51 10.61
CA ALA A 577 58.65 51.28 9.90
C ALA A 577 59.19 50.20 10.83
N THR A 578 58.31 49.53 11.57
CA THR A 578 58.61 48.18 12.07
C THR A 578 57.51 47.20 11.65
N PRO A 579 57.86 45.94 11.29
CA PRO A 579 56.91 44.89 10.87
C PRO A 579 55.74 44.64 11.84
N SER A 580 55.86 45.01 13.13
CA SER A 580 54.77 44.92 14.11
C SER A 580 53.61 45.89 13.86
N TYR A 581 53.85 47.07 13.29
CA TYR A 581 52.77 48.04 13.02
C TYR A 581 51.92 47.62 11.81
N VAL A 582 52.53 46.97 10.81
CA VAL A 582 51.84 46.38 9.66
C VAL A 582 51.10 45.08 10.07
N SER A 583 51.70 44.26 10.93
CA SER A 583 51.05 43.06 11.50
C SER A 583 49.81 43.37 12.35
N ALA A 584 49.82 44.48 13.12
CA ALA A 584 48.68 44.88 13.95
C ALA A 584 47.53 45.52 13.14
N GLN A 585 47.84 46.31 12.10
CA GLN A 585 46.83 46.88 11.19
C GLN A 585 46.22 45.80 10.29
N ILE A 586 47.01 44.82 9.85
CA ILE A 586 46.51 43.65 9.09
C ILE A 586 45.73 42.69 10.00
N SER A 587 46.16 42.45 11.24
CA SER A 587 45.38 41.63 12.20
C SER A 587 44.07 42.29 12.61
N THR A 588 44.01 43.63 12.69
CA THR A 588 42.78 44.37 12.99
C THR A 588 41.86 44.42 11.77
N ALA A 589 42.40 44.54 10.55
CA ALA A 589 41.59 44.44 9.32
C ALA A 589 41.06 43.01 9.07
N ILE A 590 41.82 41.97 9.42
CA ILE A 590 41.42 40.56 9.28
C ILE A 590 40.46 40.13 10.40
N SER A 591 40.64 40.57 11.65
CA SER A 591 39.70 40.25 12.74
C SER A 591 38.36 40.98 12.63
N THR A 592 38.32 42.12 11.94
CA THR A 592 37.07 42.86 11.66
C THR A 592 36.34 42.33 10.41
N ALA A 593 37.03 41.60 9.53
CA ALA A 593 36.42 40.96 8.35
C ALA A 593 36.02 39.49 8.58
N THR A 594 36.70 38.76 9.48
CA THR A 594 36.45 37.34 9.76
C THR A 594 36.78 37.01 11.23
N GLY A 595 35.79 37.01 12.12
CA GLY A 595 35.96 36.47 13.46
C GLY A 595 35.98 34.92 13.45
N PRO A 596 36.59 34.25 14.45
CA PRO A 596 36.61 32.78 14.52
C PRO A 596 35.19 32.23 14.69
N GLY A 597 34.61 31.77 13.58
CA GLY A 597 33.27 31.20 13.50
C GLY A 597 32.35 31.71 12.37
N SER A 598 32.74 32.73 11.58
CA SER A 598 31.83 33.25 10.54
C SER A 598 32.09 32.69 9.13
N SER A 599 31.43 31.59 8.79
CA SER A 599 30.98 31.33 7.41
C SER A 599 29.49 31.66 7.33
N ILE A 600 29.14 32.95 7.39
CA ILE A 600 27.78 33.39 7.06
C ILE A 600 27.71 33.56 5.54
N ALA A 601 27.47 32.45 4.83
CA ALA A 601 26.92 32.53 3.48
C ALA A 601 25.40 32.71 3.63
N THR A 602 24.94 33.95 3.82
CA THR A 602 23.50 34.26 3.73
C THR A 602 23.19 34.61 2.27
N SER A 603 22.60 33.68 1.54
CA SER A 603 21.93 34.04 0.28
C SER A 603 20.50 34.42 0.61
N LEU A 604 20.19 35.73 0.55
CA LEU A 604 18.84 36.26 0.66
C LEU A 604 18.38 36.66 -0.75
N SER A 605 17.59 35.81 -1.39
CA SER A 605 16.96 36.14 -2.67
C SER A 605 15.57 36.71 -2.40
N ASN A 606 15.39 38.01 -2.66
CA ASN A 606 14.11 38.71 -2.56
C ASN A 606 13.57 38.96 -3.97
N LEU A 607 12.43 38.35 -4.30
CA LEU A 607 11.64 38.69 -5.48
C LEU A 607 10.42 39.48 -5.02
N SER A 608 10.29 40.73 -5.44
CA SER A 608 9.15 41.57 -5.08
C SER A 608 8.49 42.20 -6.31
N SER A 609 7.17 42.33 -6.27
CA SER A 609 6.39 43.10 -7.23
C SER A 609 5.40 43.99 -6.48
N THR A 610 5.21 45.22 -6.95
CA THR A 610 4.27 46.16 -6.35
C THR A 610 3.27 46.61 -7.41
N VAL A 611 1.98 46.38 -7.16
CA VAL A 611 0.88 46.82 -8.02
C VAL A 611 -0.18 47.48 -7.14
N GLY A 612 -0.51 48.75 -7.43
CA GLY A 612 -1.57 49.48 -6.70
C GLY A 612 -1.31 49.69 -5.20
N GLY A 613 -0.04 49.88 -4.78
CA GLY A 613 0.31 50.09 -3.37
C GLY A 613 0.39 48.82 -2.51
N GLN A 614 0.17 47.65 -3.11
CA GLN A 614 0.34 46.35 -2.45
C GLN A 614 1.61 45.69 -2.97
N THR A 615 2.54 45.41 -2.05
CA THR A 615 3.79 44.70 -2.36
C THR A 615 3.61 43.23 -2.02
N ALA A 616 3.85 42.36 -3.00
CA ALA A 616 4.03 40.93 -2.79
C ALA A 616 5.53 40.62 -2.80
N SER A 617 6.03 39.92 -1.79
CA SER A 617 7.45 39.52 -1.73
C SER A 617 7.61 38.04 -1.40
N ILE A 618 8.50 37.39 -2.14
CA ILE A 618 9.00 36.05 -1.86
C ILE A 618 10.39 36.19 -1.26
N THR A 619 10.58 35.69 -0.05
CA THR A 619 11.88 35.69 0.64
C THR A 619 12.26 34.25 0.97
N THR A 620 13.45 33.82 0.52
CA THR A 620 14.05 32.54 0.92
C THR A 620 15.26 32.77 1.81
N LEU A 621 15.38 32.00 2.90
CA LEU A 621 16.49 32.02 3.84
C LEU A 621 17.19 30.66 3.80
N GLN A 622 18.48 30.67 3.46
CA GLN A 622 19.35 29.50 3.49
C GLN A 622 20.55 29.83 4.37
N GLN A 623 20.68 29.16 5.51
CA GLN A 623 21.74 29.43 6.48
C GLN A 623 22.33 28.13 7.02
N VAL A 624 23.66 28.07 7.08
CA VAL A 624 24.40 27.05 7.84
C VAL A 624 25.09 27.77 8.99
N GLN A 625 24.76 27.42 10.23
CA GLN A 625 25.32 28.02 11.43
C GLN A 625 26.30 27.04 12.09
N ASN A 626 27.56 27.46 12.22
CA ASN A 626 28.63 26.73 12.91
C ASN A 626 28.89 25.30 12.38
N GLY A 627 28.57 24.99 11.12
CA GLY A 627 28.81 23.69 10.49
C GLY A 627 27.90 22.53 10.98
N ASN A 628 27.16 22.70 12.08
CA ASN A 628 26.33 21.66 12.70
C ASN A 628 24.83 22.00 12.71
N SER A 629 24.42 23.16 12.22
CA SER A 629 23.01 23.54 12.12
C SER A 629 22.68 24.11 10.76
N ALA A 630 21.65 23.58 10.11
CA ALA A 630 21.15 24.03 8.82
C ALA A 630 19.71 24.54 8.97
N LEU A 631 19.45 25.71 8.40
CA LEU A 631 18.15 26.37 8.41
C LEU A 631 17.76 26.70 6.98
N TYR A 632 16.57 26.23 6.59
CA TYR A 632 15.96 26.55 5.32
C TYR A 632 14.56 27.09 5.57
N GLY A 633 14.23 28.25 5.04
CA GLY A 633 12.90 28.80 5.17
C GLY A 633 12.46 29.61 3.97
N TRP A 634 11.16 29.74 3.79
CA TRP A 634 10.57 30.65 2.83
C TRP A 634 9.38 31.36 3.47
N SER A 635 9.14 32.59 3.04
CA SER A 635 7.93 33.34 3.40
C SER A 635 7.37 34.06 2.18
N LEU A 636 6.04 34.12 2.14
CA LEU A 636 5.26 34.91 1.21
C LEU A 636 4.59 36.01 2.02
N ASN A 637 4.85 37.27 1.67
CA ASN A 637 4.16 38.41 2.25
C ASN A 637 3.32 39.06 1.16
N SER A 638 2.04 39.29 1.44
CA SER A 638 1.16 40.11 0.61
C SER A 638 0.28 40.96 1.51
N GLY A 639 0.36 42.28 1.36
CA GLY A 639 -0.49 43.21 2.11
C GLY A 639 -0.31 43.18 3.64
N GLY A 640 0.86 42.77 4.14
CA GLY A 640 1.16 42.74 5.58
C GLY A 640 0.82 41.42 6.28
N ILE A 641 0.25 40.45 5.56
CA ILE A 641 0.02 39.09 6.05
C ILE A 641 1.12 38.18 5.51
N ALA A 642 1.80 37.45 6.40
CA ALA A 642 2.91 36.57 6.05
C ALA A 642 2.54 35.11 6.31
N VAL A 643 2.79 34.25 5.32
CA VAL A 643 2.74 32.80 5.48
C VAL A 643 4.10 32.21 5.13
N GLY A 644 4.52 31.15 5.81
CA GLY A 644 5.82 30.56 5.54
C GLY A 644 6.08 29.23 6.23
N MET A 645 7.23 28.67 5.90
CA MET A 645 7.75 27.41 6.45
C MET A 645 9.22 27.60 6.82
N LYS A 646 9.64 26.98 7.93
CA LYS A 646 11.04 26.87 8.33
C LYS A 646 11.38 25.43 8.71
N ALA A 647 12.36 24.86 8.04
CA ALA A 647 13.02 23.63 8.44
C ALA A 647 14.26 23.97 9.28
N LEU A 648 14.34 23.38 10.48
CA LEU A 648 15.44 23.51 11.42
C LEU A 648 16.08 22.13 11.61
N ASN A 649 17.34 22.00 11.24
CA ASN A 649 18.17 20.87 11.63
C ASN A 649 19.30 21.40 12.50
N ASN A 650 19.31 21.06 13.78
CA ASN A 650 20.30 21.56 14.73
C ASN A 650 21.35 20.51 15.13
N GLY A 651 21.40 19.37 14.42
CA GLY A 651 22.39 18.32 14.66
C GLY A 651 22.18 17.52 15.95
N SER A 652 21.05 17.69 16.66
CA SER A 652 20.68 16.92 17.85
C SER A 652 19.40 16.13 17.65
N ALA A 653 19.40 14.87 18.10
CA ALA A 653 18.22 14.02 18.06
C ALA A 653 17.09 14.63 18.93
N GLY A 654 15.89 14.78 18.35
CA GLY A 654 14.70 15.27 19.06
C GLY A 654 14.42 16.78 18.95
N THR A 655 15.32 17.57 18.35
CA THR A 655 15.16 19.03 18.21
C THR A 655 15.11 19.53 16.76
N ASN A 656 15.15 18.61 15.79
CA ASN A 656 14.91 18.91 14.38
C ASN A 656 13.40 19.11 14.15
N ALA A 657 13.01 20.18 13.46
CA ALA A 657 11.60 20.54 13.28
C ALA A 657 11.33 21.15 11.91
N ILE A 658 10.14 20.85 11.36
CA ILE A 658 9.52 21.64 10.29
C ILE A 658 8.41 22.46 10.94
N ILE A 659 8.53 23.77 10.87
CA ILE A 659 7.61 24.73 11.49
C ILE A 659 6.86 25.45 10.38
N PHE A 660 5.53 25.41 10.42
CA PHE A 660 4.67 26.20 9.56
C PHE A 660 4.18 27.42 10.35
N SER A 661 4.30 28.61 9.77
CA SER A 661 3.74 29.85 10.32
C SER A 661 2.63 30.31 9.39
N THR A 662 1.41 29.89 9.69
CA THR A 662 0.18 30.15 8.93
C THR A 662 -1.03 30.01 9.85
N ASP A 663 -2.11 30.73 9.55
CA ASP A 663 -3.39 30.59 10.28
C ASP A 663 -4.12 29.29 9.89
N ASN A 664 -3.93 28.82 8.65
CA ASN A 664 -4.52 27.60 8.13
C ASN A 664 -3.46 26.76 7.39
N PHE A 665 -3.42 25.47 7.69
CA PHE A 665 -2.55 24.49 7.02
C PHE A 665 -3.41 23.35 6.46
N TYR A 666 -3.25 23.07 5.15
CA TYR A 666 -4.03 22.05 4.45
C TYR A 666 -3.12 21.10 3.66
N VAL A 667 -3.44 19.81 3.69
CA VAL A 667 -2.88 18.81 2.76
C VAL A 667 -4.00 18.41 1.80
N ASN A 668 -3.84 18.71 0.50
CA ASN A 668 -4.83 18.46 -0.55
C ASN A 668 -4.24 17.59 -1.66
N THR A 669 -5.08 16.76 -2.29
CA THR A 669 -4.77 16.18 -3.60
C THR A 669 -5.05 17.21 -4.70
N PRO A 670 -4.30 17.20 -5.82
CA PRO A 670 -4.59 18.07 -6.96
C PRO A 670 -6.03 17.84 -7.45
N GLY A 671 -6.87 18.88 -7.40
CA GLY A 671 -8.28 18.83 -7.84
C GLY A 671 -9.31 18.47 -6.76
N GLY A 672 -8.91 18.20 -5.52
CA GLY A 672 -9.82 17.95 -4.40
C GLY A 672 -10.35 19.23 -3.75
N ASN A 673 -11.66 19.34 -3.55
CA ASN A 673 -12.30 20.47 -2.85
C ASN A 673 -12.23 20.37 -1.31
N LEU A 674 -11.68 19.28 -0.74
CA LEU A 674 -11.67 19.02 0.70
C LEU A 674 -10.27 18.59 1.20
N PRO A 675 -9.76 19.18 2.31
CA PRO A 675 -8.45 18.86 2.87
C PRO A 675 -8.40 17.52 3.60
N LEU A 676 -7.48 16.66 3.17
CA LEU A 676 -7.17 15.38 3.82
C LEU A 676 -6.77 15.58 5.29
N LEU A 677 -6.02 16.65 5.56
CA LEU A 677 -5.65 17.10 6.89
C LEU A 677 -5.78 18.63 6.95
N ALA A 678 -6.44 19.14 7.98
CA ALA A 678 -6.50 20.56 8.31
C ALA A 678 -6.05 20.80 9.75
N ILE A 679 -5.32 21.88 10.00
CA ILE A 679 -5.13 22.40 11.36
C ILE A 679 -6.02 23.62 11.52
N SER A 680 -6.99 23.56 12.44
CA SER A 680 -7.94 24.65 12.70
C SER A 680 -8.12 24.81 14.21
N ASN A 681 -7.99 26.04 14.72
CA ASN A 681 -8.11 26.37 16.15
C ASN A 681 -7.23 25.51 17.07
N GLY A 682 -5.99 25.23 16.65
CA GLY A 682 -5.04 24.43 17.42
C GLY A 682 -5.37 22.93 17.49
N ARG A 683 -6.27 22.43 16.63
CA ARG A 683 -6.62 21.01 16.52
C ARG A 683 -6.34 20.48 15.11
N MET A 684 -5.87 19.24 15.02
CA MET A 684 -5.84 18.50 13.76
C MET A 684 -7.25 17.97 13.47
N VAL A 685 -7.77 18.28 12.29
CA VAL A 685 -9.07 17.85 11.78
C VAL A 685 -8.83 17.05 10.50
N PHE A 686 -9.24 15.79 10.50
CA PHE A 686 -9.25 14.94 9.31
C PHE A 686 -10.67 14.92 8.76
N THR A 687 -10.86 15.28 7.48
CA THR A 687 -12.19 15.31 6.85
C THR A 687 -12.51 14.05 6.02
N GLY A 688 -11.53 13.16 5.87
CA GLY A 688 -11.68 11.86 5.21
C GLY A 688 -11.29 10.69 6.12
N ASN A 689 -11.33 9.47 5.56
CA ASN A 689 -10.88 8.26 6.25
C ASN A 689 -9.38 8.37 6.59
N VAL A 690 -9.04 8.02 7.84
CA VAL A 690 -7.65 7.93 8.30
C VAL A 690 -7.30 6.45 8.39
N ASP A 691 -6.31 6.02 7.62
CA ASP A 691 -5.72 4.69 7.76
C ASP A 691 -4.57 4.76 8.76
N ILE A 692 -4.59 3.93 9.80
CA ILE A 692 -3.50 3.82 10.77
C ILE A 692 -2.99 2.39 10.77
N ASN A 693 -1.82 2.21 10.16
CA ASN A 693 -1.15 0.92 10.08
C ASN A 693 -0.21 0.74 11.29
N GLY A 694 -0.78 0.59 12.50
CA GLY A 694 -0.07 0.43 13.77
C GLY A 694 -0.96 0.52 15.02
N ASN A 695 -0.35 0.40 16.22
CA ASN A 695 -1.05 0.52 17.52
C ASN A 695 -1.35 2.01 17.83
N LEU A 696 -2.56 2.48 17.52
CA LEU A 696 -2.93 3.89 17.73
C LEU A 696 -3.46 4.21 19.13
N ILE A 697 -3.97 3.20 19.85
CA ILE A 697 -4.64 3.44 21.13
C ILE A 697 -3.64 3.27 22.26
N VAL A 698 -3.03 4.38 22.68
CA VAL A 698 -2.38 4.49 24.00
C VAL A 698 -3.44 4.82 25.06
N SER A 699 -3.14 4.48 26.32
CA SER A 699 -4.05 4.74 27.44
C SER A 699 -4.40 6.23 27.53
N GLY A 700 -5.70 6.55 27.55
CA GLY A 700 -6.20 7.94 27.62
C GLY A 700 -6.52 8.61 26.29
N SER A 701 -6.31 7.97 25.13
CA SER A 701 -6.59 8.58 23.81
C SER A 701 -8.08 8.80 23.51
N ILE A 702 -8.99 8.11 24.21
CA ILE A 702 -10.44 8.25 24.07
C ILE A 702 -11.03 8.52 25.45
N THR A 703 -11.28 9.78 25.76
CA THR A 703 -11.75 10.24 27.09
C THR A 703 -13.27 10.37 27.19
N THR A 704 -14.00 10.20 26.08
CA THR A 704 -15.46 10.23 26.00
C THR A 704 -15.96 9.24 24.93
N ASN A 705 -17.24 8.84 24.99
CA ASN A 705 -17.95 7.87 24.12
C ASN A 705 -17.88 8.20 22.60
N GLY A 706 -16.70 8.08 21.99
CA GLY A 706 -16.47 8.29 20.55
C GLY A 706 -16.44 6.99 19.73
N ILE A 707 -16.47 5.83 20.39
CA ILE A 707 -16.65 4.54 19.73
C ILE A 707 -18.15 4.24 19.82
N ALA A 708 -18.86 4.26 18.70
CA ALA A 708 -20.24 3.83 18.65
C ALA A 708 -20.35 2.42 19.25
N ILE A 709 -21.35 2.19 20.11
CA ILE A 709 -21.66 0.86 20.65
C ILE A 709 -21.79 -0.12 19.47
N GLY A 710 -20.89 -1.11 19.40
CA GLY A 710 -20.83 -2.08 18.30
C GLY A 710 -19.69 -1.90 17.28
N ALA A 711 -18.87 -0.84 17.36
CA ALA A 711 -17.76 -0.64 16.42
C ALA A 711 -16.54 -1.55 16.68
N VAL A 712 -16.51 -2.27 17.80
CA VAL A 712 -15.50 -3.32 18.05
C VAL A 712 -16.15 -4.52 18.72
N SER A 713 -16.61 -5.48 17.91
CA SER A 713 -16.94 -6.82 18.37
C SER A 713 -16.82 -7.81 17.21
N SER A 714 -15.93 -8.80 17.32
CA SER A 714 -16.16 -10.07 16.63
C SER A 714 -16.98 -10.92 17.58
N THR A 715 -18.28 -11.05 17.32
CA THR A 715 -19.11 -12.03 18.01
C THR A 715 -18.53 -13.41 17.70
N VAL A 716 -17.95 -14.09 18.71
CA VAL A 716 -17.22 -15.34 18.49
C VAL A 716 -18.18 -16.54 18.44
N ALA A 717 -19.31 -16.47 19.14
CA ALA A 717 -20.39 -17.44 19.00
C ALA A 717 -21.73 -16.94 19.59
N THR A 718 -22.83 -17.29 18.94
CA THR A 718 -24.22 -17.15 19.45
C THR A 718 -24.91 -18.50 19.36
N SER A 719 -25.47 -19.01 20.47
CA SER A 719 -26.35 -20.18 20.41
C SER A 719 -27.73 -19.73 19.90
N GLY A 720 -28.28 -20.39 18.87
CA GLY A 720 -29.64 -20.12 18.39
C GLY A 720 -30.70 -20.34 19.47
N ASN A 721 -31.77 -19.54 19.42
CA ASN A 721 -32.95 -19.68 20.29
C ASN A 721 -33.53 -21.09 20.14
N TYR A 722 -33.49 -21.89 21.20
CA TYR A 722 -34.19 -23.18 21.24
C TYR A 722 -35.47 -23.04 22.04
N ASN A 723 -36.55 -23.57 21.48
CA ASN A 723 -37.88 -23.58 22.08
C ASN A 723 -38.23 -25.04 22.37
N GLY A 724 -37.79 -25.56 23.52
CA GLY A 724 -37.97 -26.95 23.91
C GLY A 724 -38.77 -27.08 25.18
N GLY A 725 -39.94 -27.73 25.13
CA GLY A 725 -40.70 -28.10 26.31
C GLY A 725 -40.09 -29.34 26.95
N PHE A 726 -39.34 -29.17 28.04
CA PHE A 726 -38.88 -30.28 28.88
C PHE A 726 -39.55 -30.19 30.25
N GLY A 727 -40.39 -31.16 30.55
CA GLY A 727 -40.98 -31.32 31.87
C GLY A 727 -39.95 -31.83 32.86
N ASN A 728 -39.34 -30.93 33.62
CA ASN A 728 -38.34 -31.28 34.62
C ASN A 728 -38.92 -31.13 36.03
N SER A 729 -38.97 -32.23 36.79
CA SER A 729 -39.41 -32.25 38.18
C SER A 729 -38.21 -32.44 39.11
N GLY A 730 -37.69 -31.35 39.66
CA GLY A 730 -36.81 -31.36 40.84
C GLY A 730 -35.33 -31.67 40.64
N ASN A 731 -34.83 -31.86 39.40
CA ASN A 731 -33.40 -32.02 39.12
C ASN A 731 -32.84 -30.81 38.37
N THR A 732 -31.54 -30.56 38.47
CA THR A 732 -30.85 -29.54 37.66
C THR A 732 -30.84 -29.98 36.19
N ALA A 733 -31.60 -29.31 35.31
CA ALA A 733 -31.56 -29.59 33.86
C ALA A 733 -30.57 -28.67 33.17
N GLN A 734 -29.73 -29.25 32.30
CA GLN A 734 -28.99 -28.47 31.33
C GLN A 734 -29.97 -27.97 30.25
N VAL A 735 -30.11 -26.65 30.14
CA VAL A 735 -31.05 -26.03 29.21
C VAL A 735 -30.36 -25.50 27.96
N ALA A 736 -29.07 -25.14 28.01
CA ALA A 736 -28.35 -24.61 26.85
C ALA A 736 -26.86 -25.01 26.87
N THR A 737 -26.25 -25.10 25.68
CA THR A 737 -24.82 -25.34 25.48
C THR A 737 -24.27 -24.39 24.42
N LEU A 738 -23.15 -23.72 24.71
CA LEU A 738 -22.40 -22.88 23.79
C LEU A 738 -20.93 -23.29 23.82
N THR A 739 -20.41 -23.79 22.70
CA THR A 739 -18.99 -24.10 22.54
C THR A 739 -18.33 -23.02 21.68
N LEU A 740 -17.18 -22.50 22.13
CA LEU A 740 -16.39 -21.49 21.43
C LEU A 740 -14.90 -21.82 21.51
N VAL A 741 -14.12 -21.22 20.62
CA VAL A 741 -12.64 -21.23 20.68
C VAL A 741 -12.18 -19.85 21.11
N SER A 742 -11.42 -19.78 22.20
CA SER A 742 -10.83 -18.55 22.75
C SER A 742 -9.38 -18.41 22.31
N THR A 743 -8.95 -17.20 21.98
CA THR A 743 -7.54 -16.82 21.74
C THR A 743 -6.77 -16.55 23.04
N GLY A 744 -7.42 -16.67 24.19
CA GLY A 744 -6.83 -16.43 25.51
C GLY A 744 -7.21 -15.09 26.14
N LYS A 745 -8.13 -14.35 25.51
CA LYS A 745 -8.63 -13.10 26.06
C LYS A 745 -9.86 -13.34 26.96
N PRO A 746 -10.22 -12.36 27.81
CA PRO A 746 -11.47 -12.38 28.56
C PRO A 746 -12.68 -12.55 27.63
N ILE A 747 -13.67 -13.30 28.05
CA ILE A 747 -14.90 -13.56 27.31
C ILE A 747 -16.07 -13.00 28.11
N LEU A 748 -16.81 -12.09 27.48
CA LEU A 748 -18.09 -11.66 27.99
C LEU A 748 -19.15 -12.70 27.60
N ILE A 749 -19.62 -13.45 28.59
CA ILE A 749 -20.78 -14.33 28.48
C ILE A 749 -22.01 -13.51 28.86
N SER A 750 -22.93 -13.35 27.92
CA SER A 750 -24.20 -12.65 28.13
C SER A 750 -25.35 -13.51 27.68
N GLY A 751 -26.43 -13.48 28.43
CA GLY A 751 -27.63 -14.14 28.00
C GLY A 751 -28.80 -13.94 28.94
N MET A 752 -29.90 -14.55 28.54
CA MET A 752 -31.17 -14.45 29.22
C MET A 752 -31.78 -15.83 29.26
N TYR A 753 -32.25 -16.21 30.44
CA TYR A 753 -33.06 -17.41 30.62
C TYR A 753 -34.44 -17.00 31.13
N SER A 754 -35.50 -17.56 30.58
CA SER A 754 -36.86 -17.33 31.04
C SER A 754 -37.64 -18.64 31.11
N GLY A 755 -38.13 -18.97 32.29
CA GLY A 755 -38.97 -20.15 32.54
C GLY A 755 -40.41 -19.78 32.85
N MET A 756 -41.34 -20.71 32.61
CA MET A 756 -42.74 -20.61 33.06
C MET A 756 -43.11 -21.83 33.90
N LEU A 757 -43.45 -21.58 35.17
CA LEU A 757 -43.96 -22.60 36.09
C LEU A 757 -45.42 -22.94 35.75
N VAL A 758 -45.72 -24.24 35.63
CA VAL A 758 -47.09 -24.76 35.44
C VAL A 758 -47.68 -25.34 36.73
N SER A 759 -46.85 -25.73 37.70
CA SER A 759 -47.32 -26.20 39.01
C SER A 759 -46.25 -26.04 40.10
N GLY A 760 -46.70 -25.90 41.35
CA GLY A 760 -45.87 -25.87 42.56
C GLY A 760 -46.38 -24.91 43.66
N PRO A 761 -45.67 -24.81 44.80
CA PRO A 761 -46.04 -23.93 45.92
C PRO A 761 -46.05 -22.44 45.52
N SER A 762 -46.67 -21.58 46.33
CA SER A 762 -46.96 -20.18 46.00
C SER A 762 -45.75 -19.34 45.56
N TRP A 763 -44.55 -19.71 46.01
CA TRP A 763 -43.28 -19.06 45.68
C TRP A 763 -42.20 -20.14 45.52
N ILE A 764 -41.49 -20.14 44.39
CA ILE A 764 -40.39 -21.08 44.12
C ILE A 764 -39.16 -20.28 43.72
N ASN A 765 -38.01 -20.65 44.30
CA ASN A 765 -36.71 -20.17 43.84
C ASN A 765 -36.34 -20.93 42.58
N ALA A 766 -36.11 -20.21 41.50
CA ALA A 766 -35.48 -20.74 40.32
C ALA A 766 -34.05 -20.19 40.25
N THR A 767 -33.10 -21.08 40.02
CA THR A 767 -31.68 -20.76 39.95
C THR A 767 -31.14 -21.10 38.58
N GLY A 768 -30.61 -20.10 37.88
CA GLY A 768 -29.82 -20.25 36.66
C GLY A 768 -28.34 -20.36 37.02
N ILE A 769 -27.70 -21.44 36.58
CA ILE A 769 -26.28 -21.73 36.84
C ILE A 769 -25.55 -21.76 35.49
N ILE A 770 -24.50 -20.97 35.34
CA ILE A 770 -23.59 -21.09 34.20
C ILE A 770 -22.39 -21.92 34.60
N THR A 771 -22.10 -22.96 33.85
CA THR A 771 -20.89 -23.77 34.01
C THR A 771 -19.97 -23.63 32.80
N ARG A 772 -18.66 -23.59 33.03
CA ARG A 772 -17.61 -23.73 32.01
C ARG A 772 -16.96 -25.11 32.17
N ASN A 773 -17.08 -25.97 31.16
CA ASN A 773 -16.58 -27.36 31.19
C ASN A 773 -16.99 -28.09 32.49
N GLY A 774 -18.23 -27.86 32.95
CA GLY A 774 -18.77 -28.43 34.19
C GLY A 774 -18.45 -27.68 35.49
N THR A 775 -17.61 -26.66 35.48
CA THR A 775 -17.31 -25.82 36.65
C THR A 775 -18.25 -24.61 36.71
N THR A 776 -18.98 -24.42 37.80
CA THR A 776 -19.85 -23.23 37.99
C THR A 776 -19.03 -21.94 38.01
N ILE A 777 -19.39 -20.99 37.15
CA ILE A 777 -18.78 -19.65 37.08
C ILE A 777 -19.75 -18.54 37.49
N LEU A 778 -21.06 -18.78 37.39
CA LEU A 778 -22.09 -17.86 37.83
C LEU A 778 -23.32 -18.62 38.31
N GLU A 779 -23.90 -18.16 39.41
CA GLU A 779 -25.19 -18.61 39.92
C GLU A 779 -26.07 -17.39 40.14
N SER A 780 -27.29 -17.40 39.59
CA SER A 780 -28.25 -16.31 39.70
C SER A 780 -29.63 -16.88 40.03
N ALA A 781 -30.29 -16.33 41.05
CA ALA A 781 -31.59 -16.80 41.51
C ALA A 781 -32.67 -15.73 41.31
N ALA A 782 -33.87 -16.17 40.95
CA ALA A 782 -35.05 -15.35 40.85
C ALA A 782 -36.23 -16.03 41.56
N TYR A 783 -37.09 -15.20 42.15
CA TYR A 783 -38.35 -15.64 42.71
C TYR A 783 -39.41 -15.67 41.61
N ALA A 784 -40.01 -16.83 41.40
CA ALA A 784 -41.10 -17.00 40.45
C ALA A 784 -42.43 -17.24 41.19
N PRO A 785 -43.49 -16.46 40.91
CA PRO A 785 -44.83 -16.72 41.48
C PRO A 785 -45.49 -17.94 40.79
N ARG A 786 -46.44 -18.59 41.47
CA ARG A 786 -47.13 -19.88 41.14
C ARG A 786 -47.69 -20.06 39.72
N SER A 787 -47.66 -19.05 38.86
CA SER A 787 -48.07 -19.12 37.44
C SER A 787 -47.35 -18.06 36.59
N GLY A 788 -46.21 -17.58 37.08
CA GLY A 788 -45.48 -16.47 36.47
C GLY A 788 -44.37 -16.94 35.53
N ARG A 789 -44.10 -16.11 34.53
CA ARG A 789 -42.81 -16.13 33.85
C ARG A 789 -41.79 -15.46 34.75
N TYR A 790 -40.62 -16.05 34.85
CA TYR A 790 -39.47 -15.40 35.45
C TYR A 790 -38.37 -15.25 34.40
N THR A 791 -37.52 -14.25 34.58
CA THR A 791 -36.41 -13.97 33.68
C THR A 791 -35.15 -13.74 34.50
N LEU A 792 -34.11 -14.49 34.18
CA LEU A 792 -32.78 -14.41 34.75
C LEU A 792 -31.83 -13.87 33.68
N PRO A 793 -31.57 -12.56 33.66
CA PRO A 793 -30.46 -12.03 32.90
C PRO A 793 -29.16 -12.46 33.59
N PHE A 794 -28.19 -12.89 32.80
CA PHE A 794 -26.86 -13.18 33.30
C PHE A 794 -25.81 -12.52 32.41
N GLN A 795 -24.79 -11.96 33.07
CA GLN A 795 -23.66 -11.34 32.43
C GLN A 795 -22.43 -11.60 33.30
N ILE A 796 -21.42 -12.25 32.73
CA ILE A 796 -20.14 -12.50 33.40
C ILE A 796 -18.99 -12.34 32.42
N VAL A 797 -17.91 -11.72 32.90
CA VAL A 797 -16.62 -11.73 32.21
C VAL A 797 -15.82 -12.90 32.76
N ASP A 798 -15.52 -13.87 31.90
CA ASP A 798 -14.74 -15.05 32.25
C ASP A 798 -13.37 -15.04 31.56
N ASN A 799 -12.34 -15.56 32.22
CA ASN A 799 -10.97 -15.61 31.70
C ASN A 799 -10.53 -17.07 31.54
N PRO A 800 -11.02 -17.78 30.51
CA PRO A 800 -10.76 -19.21 30.42
C PRO A 800 -9.35 -19.54 29.92
N GLY A 801 -8.64 -18.59 29.30
CA GLY A 801 -7.39 -18.85 28.60
C GLY A 801 -7.61 -19.38 27.17
N PRO A 802 -6.54 -19.60 26.39
CA PRO A 802 -6.67 -20.04 25.00
C PRO A 802 -7.16 -21.48 24.93
N GLY A 803 -7.99 -21.79 23.95
CA GLY A 803 -8.52 -23.16 23.72
C GLY A 803 -10.03 -23.21 23.50
N THR A 804 -10.57 -24.43 23.40
CA THR A 804 -12.00 -24.67 23.23
C THR A 804 -12.70 -24.75 24.59
N TRP A 805 -13.75 -23.96 24.77
CA TRP A 805 -14.50 -23.86 26.01
C TRP A 805 -15.99 -24.07 25.75
N THR A 806 -16.63 -24.88 26.59
CA THR A 806 -18.06 -25.15 26.55
C THR A 806 -18.73 -24.52 27.76
N TYR A 807 -19.67 -23.63 27.51
CA TYR A 807 -20.52 -22.99 28.50
C TYR A 807 -21.89 -23.63 28.49
N ASN A 808 -22.38 -24.05 29.65
CA ASN A 808 -23.73 -24.60 29.80
C ASN A 808 -24.55 -23.72 30.73
N ILE A 809 -25.84 -23.57 30.42
CA ILE A 809 -26.81 -23.04 31.37
C ILE A 809 -27.55 -24.23 31.96
N HIS A 810 -27.63 -24.25 33.28
CA HIS A 810 -28.49 -25.15 34.00
C HIS A 810 -29.59 -24.36 34.70
N ASP A 811 -30.79 -24.93 34.76
CA ASP A 811 -31.88 -24.44 35.57
C ASP A 811 -32.20 -25.44 36.66
N THR A 812 -32.37 -24.92 37.88
CA THR A 812 -32.87 -25.67 39.02
C THR A 812 -34.09 -24.95 39.57
N VAL A 813 -35.24 -25.62 39.50
CA VAL A 813 -36.43 -25.20 40.24
C VAL A 813 -36.46 -25.87 41.61
N GLY A 814 -36.81 -25.10 42.64
CA GLY A 814 -37.02 -25.63 43.98
C GLY A 814 -37.98 -26.83 44.01
N THR A 815 -37.80 -27.69 45.01
CA THR A 815 -38.53 -28.95 45.16
C THR A 815 -40.04 -28.74 45.10
N GLY A 816 -40.72 -29.42 44.17
CA GLY A 816 -42.16 -29.29 43.94
C GLY A 816 -42.57 -28.30 42.82
N GLY A 817 -41.63 -27.62 42.18
CA GLY A 817 -41.87 -26.83 40.96
C GLY A 817 -41.79 -27.66 39.68
N TYR A 818 -42.68 -27.37 38.72
CA TYR A 818 -42.65 -27.94 37.38
C TYR A 818 -42.64 -26.80 36.35
N ASN A 819 -41.61 -26.77 35.51
CA ASN A 819 -41.49 -25.82 34.41
C ASN A 819 -41.94 -26.49 33.10
N ALA A 820 -42.83 -25.82 32.35
CA ALA A 820 -43.33 -26.34 31.07
C ALA A 820 -42.61 -25.77 29.86
N PHE A 821 -42.08 -24.55 29.97
CA PHE A 821 -41.47 -23.85 28.84
C PHE A 821 -40.25 -23.05 29.31
N TYR A 822 -39.21 -23.12 28.49
CA TYR A 822 -37.97 -22.36 28.67
C TYR A 822 -37.66 -21.58 27.40
N PHE A 823 -37.23 -20.34 27.57
CA PHE A 823 -36.57 -19.54 26.56
C PHE A 823 -35.18 -19.24 27.04
N TYR A 824 -34.17 -19.53 26.23
CA TYR A 824 -32.81 -19.13 26.54
C TYR A 824 -32.12 -18.53 25.32
N ALA A 825 -31.29 -17.53 25.59
CA ALA A 825 -30.35 -16.97 24.65
C ALA A 825 -29.00 -16.90 25.37
N LEU A 826 -27.97 -17.50 24.80
CA LEU A 826 -26.59 -17.45 25.29
C LEU A 826 -25.68 -16.91 24.18
N SER A 827 -24.88 -15.92 24.52
CA SER A 827 -23.91 -15.30 23.63
C SER A 827 -22.56 -15.20 24.33
N ALA A 828 -21.50 -15.34 23.56
CA ALA A 828 -20.15 -15.13 24.03
C ALA A 828 -19.40 -14.19 23.09
N THR A 829 -18.79 -13.17 23.68
CA THR A 829 -17.97 -12.19 22.96
C THR A 829 -16.58 -12.18 23.57
N GLU A 830 -15.58 -12.54 22.80
CA GLU A 830 -14.19 -12.39 23.22
C GLU A 830 -13.82 -10.89 23.19
N LEU A 831 -13.37 -10.37 24.33
CA LEU A 831 -13.04 -8.96 24.50
C LEU A 831 -11.65 -8.70 23.95
N LYS A 832 -11.50 -7.66 23.12
CA LYS A 832 -10.17 -7.14 22.77
C LYS A 832 -9.66 -6.32 23.96
N VAL A 833 -8.80 -6.93 24.78
CA VAL A 833 -7.87 -6.18 25.65
C VAL A 833 -6.76 -5.62 24.80
#